data_AF-A0A0V0WTF5-F1
#
_entry.id   AF-A0A0V0WTF5-F1
#
_cell.length_a   1.000
_cell.length_b   1.000
_cell.length_c   1.000
_cell.angle_alpha   90.00
_cell.angle_beta   90.00
_cell.angle_gamma   90.00
#
_symmetry.space_group_name_H-M   'P 1'
#
loop_
_entity.id
_entity.type
_entity.pdbx_description
1 polymer ?
#
loop_
_entity_poly.entity_id
_entity_poly.type
_entity_poly.pdbx_seq_one_letter_code
_entity_poly.pdbx_strand_id
1 'polypeptide(L)'
;ATVETEEVKLLRFDPFKSTFHPAFWDAVTTKKLEEWKLDETPKDVVGYYQNTTRSVLPSYFSLDFNSLDPAPKVAGNSFVVHGLLYILNTLDKFAAVDKKELMTDIGKQIWNDIDTKVWLQNPSLLNRFILLVHIDAKKYLYDFMIGFPAFNVSDMFFTSEPEQFSKLDVDFMKAIQRVCLEAQRDLLPYFVILKQDDEYVLKMLNDPICETVTEDKIFLAFADPSASPKYAGWPLRNFLKAWKVFRPDFTYVRVICWRYTSFNSIDQPTNSLLLHISMQCDKDAIATFLPVVGWEKNSEGKVKSVHMDLSAQMDPNKIAQSASKLNLHLMRWRIVPELNLGLHWQTSCLLFGAGTLGCNIARCLGAWGFGRITFVDNGRVSYSNPARQSLYSIKDCIGGRKWKCEAAASALKDIYPDMEIAGERITVPMPGHFVDIEGEKEQSFAEDVNRLERLVSTHDIIFLLFDTREARWLPTLLSCLHNKIAITVALGFDSYLILRHGFGCGKKSATDDSDVHSPLQNVESTTSASGANLACYFCCDVTAPGNSTRDRTLDQQCTVTRPGVSMIASGLACELVTSLIQHPLQGQAPVEKPDSGANRSCLGVIPHQIRGYVNRFDQWNLTVERFASCIACSEPVIDQYKRGGFRFVADVCNDPTLLETITGLDRLKDDAKDMLVIELAERMIRPDEKLLENWKNQTTSSIKSVEDRLLLDEVGVEVNTGILYNTNLTAFSVQQQRVRLPIYKNRDVILYLIEKYQTLIIFGETGCGKSTQIPQYLLEAGWAEKQKICVSEPRRVAAVTLATRVAEERASILGHEVGYVVRFDDFTQSDKTRIKFMTDGILVREIMKDPLLNQFSVVIVDEAHERNINTDITLGLLRKIIAKRPELRLIISSATLDAKEFHNFFNINDSDDPSRNTSFILSVEGRTCPVDVFHLKRPIPDYVKASVITAINIHRTEPPGGDILIFLTGQDEVVNCCDMLKEESKKLKGYDRLWIVPIYGALPFKEQIKVFDSSPSGTRKVTVATNIAEASITIPGVVYVIDCGFVKMRALHPDTGIESLMIVPISQASAQQRSGRAGRIRPGKAFRLYPESEFDKLRAFTVPEIQRIHLAPALLQLKALGINNVLRFHYLSVK
;
A
#
# COMPACT_ATOMS: atom_id res chain seq x y z
N ALA A 1 34.92 70.19 -22.01
CA ALA A 1 36.38 70.01 -21.99
C ALA A 1 37.08 70.66 -20.78
N THR A 2 36.37 71.13 -19.73
CA THR A 2 36.97 71.69 -18.49
C THR A 2 36.53 70.97 -17.20
N VAL A 3 35.78 69.86 -17.30
CA VAL A 3 35.36 69.04 -16.14
C VAL A 3 36.21 67.77 -16.00
N GLU A 4 36.83 67.29 -17.08
CA GLU A 4 37.61 66.03 -17.07
C GLU A 4 39.01 66.16 -16.43
N THR A 5 39.52 67.37 -16.21
CA THR A 5 40.87 67.60 -15.63
C THR A 5 40.91 67.73 -14.11
N GLU A 6 39.77 67.97 -13.43
CA GLU A 6 39.71 67.99 -11.96
C GLU A 6 39.45 66.60 -11.35
N GLU A 7 38.71 65.72 -12.06
CA GLU A 7 38.39 64.37 -11.55
C GLU A 7 39.60 63.46 -11.32
N VAL A 8 40.70 63.67 -12.06
CA VAL A 8 41.90 62.81 -12.02
C VAL A 8 42.76 63.06 -10.77
N LYS A 9 42.58 64.21 -10.08
CA LYS A 9 43.41 64.57 -8.93
C LYS A 9 42.90 64.02 -7.59
N LEU A 10 41.61 63.77 -7.42
CA LEU A 10 41.05 63.41 -6.11
C LEU A 10 41.32 61.94 -5.73
N LEU A 11 41.81 61.70 -4.51
CA LEU A 11 41.95 60.35 -3.97
C LEU A 11 40.58 59.70 -3.77
N ARG A 12 40.33 58.58 -4.48
CA ARG A 12 39.13 57.75 -4.33
C ARG A 12 39.51 56.39 -3.75
N PHE A 13 38.62 55.85 -2.92
CA PHE A 13 38.88 54.62 -2.16
C PHE A 13 37.73 53.63 -2.36
N ASP A 14 38.05 52.35 -2.44
CA ASP A 14 37.10 51.24 -2.48
C ASP A 14 36.70 50.88 -1.03
N PRO A 15 35.42 51.04 -0.63
CA PRO A 15 34.96 50.76 0.72
C PRO A 15 34.97 49.26 1.03
N PHE A 16 35.10 48.91 2.32
CA PHE A 16 34.87 47.54 2.77
C PHE A 16 33.44 47.10 2.45
N LYS A 17 33.31 45.84 2.02
CA LYS A 17 32.03 45.14 1.95
C LYS A 17 32.00 44.04 2.98
N SER A 18 30.97 44.02 3.83
CA SER A 18 30.86 43.03 4.89
C SER A 18 30.19 41.75 4.42
N THR A 19 30.57 40.63 5.02
CA THR A 19 29.90 39.35 4.91
C THR A 19 29.89 38.66 6.26
N PHE A 20 28.80 37.97 6.56
CA PHE A 20 28.59 37.33 7.85
C PHE A 20 28.32 35.85 7.61
N HIS A 21 29.11 35.00 8.25
CA HIS A 21 28.81 33.58 8.28
C HIS A 21 27.58 33.32 9.16
N PRO A 22 26.62 32.45 8.79
CA PRO A 22 25.45 32.17 9.62
C PRO A 22 25.78 31.80 11.07
N ALA A 23 26.87 31.04 11.28
CA ALA A 23 27.34 30.67 12.62
C ALA A 23 27.70 31.87 13.54
N PHE A 24 28.07 33.04 12.97
CA PHE A 24 28.29 34.25 13.76
C PHE A 24 26.97 34.70 14.42
N TRP A 25 25.88 34.76 13.65
CA TRP A 25 24.57 35.18 14.14
C TRP A 25 23.98 34.23 15.18
N ASP A 26 24.25 32.93 15.03
CA ASP A 26 23.89 31.91 16.02
C ASP A 26 24.65 32.16 17.34
N ALA A 27 25.98 32.33 17.27
CA ALA A 27 26.80 32.61 18.45
C ALA A 27 26.40 33.92 19.16
N VAL A 28 26.13 34.99 18.40
CA VAL A 28 25.63 36.27 18.94
C VAL A 28 24.27 36.08 19.62
N THR A 29 23.36 35.31 19.03
CA THR A 29 22.02 35.08 19.58
C THR A 29 22.09 34.25 20.87
N THR A 30 22.90 33.19 20.88
CA THR A 30 23.14 32.37 22.08
C THR A 30 23.73 33.20 23.21
N LYS A 31 24.80 33.97 22.96
CA LYS A 31 25.38 34.86 23.98
C LYS A 31 24.38 35.94 24.43
N LYS A 32 23.56 36.49 23.53
CA LYS A 32 22.49 37.44 23.91
C LYS A 32 21.48 36.81 24.86
N LEU A 33 21.04 35.56 24.60
CA LEU A 33 20.02 34.90 25.42
C LEU A 33 20.57 34.38 26.76
N GLU A 34 21.79 33.83 26.76
CA GLU A 34 22.35 33.13 27.91
C GLU A 34 23.22 34.02 28.81
N GLU A 35 24.08 34.86 28.20
CA GLU A 35 25.11 35.64 28.90
C GLU A 35 24.71 37.11 29.07
N TRP A 36 24.50 37.83 27.96
CA TRP A 36 24.33 39.29 27.96
C TRP A 36 22.92 39.73 28.36
N LYS A 37 21.89 38.97 28.01
CA LYS A 37 20.48 39.20 28.36
C LYS A 37 20.00 40.59 27.91
N LEU A 38 19.82 41.51 28.87
CA LEU A 38 19.36 42.88 28.64
C LEU A 38 20.50 43.90 28.58
N ASP A 39 21.74 43.46 28.74
CA ASP A 39 22.93 44.31 28.72
C ASP A 39 23.18 44.85 27.31
N GLU A 40 23.06 46.18 27.16
CA GLU A 40 23.29 46.92 25.92
C GLU A 40 24.71 47.52 25.86
N THR A 41 25.61 47.16 26.80
CA THR A 41 27.00 47.63 26.75
C THR A 41 27.75 47.05 25.55
N PRO A 42 28.67 47.81 24.93
CA PRO A 42 29.41 47.37 23.74
C PRO A 42 30.24 46.13 24.03
N LYS A 43 30.25 45.17 23.10
CA LYS A 43 31.02 43.92 23.19
C LYS A 43 32.17 43.93 22.20
N ASP A 44 33.31 43.40 22.61
CA ASP A 44 34.45 43.24 21.72
C ASP A 44 34.14 42.17 20.67
N VAL A 45 34.44 42.49 19.41
CA VAL A 45 34.28 41.58 18.28
C VAL A 45 35.46 41.77 17.34
N VAL A 46 35.91 40.67 16.74
CA VAL A 46 37.05 40.65 15.84
C VAL A 46 36.58 40.19 14.47
N GLY A 47 36.91 40.96 13.43
CA GLY A 47 36.67 40.55 12.05
C GLY A 47 37.95 40.47 11.25
N TYR A 48 37.84 39.92 10.04
CA TYR A 48 39.00 39.62 9.20
C TYR A 48 38.80 40.16 7.79
N TYR A 49 39.88 40.60 7.16
CA TYR A 49 39.93 40.83 5.71
C TYR A 49 41.19 40.20 5.13
N GLN A 50 41.19 39.98 3.82
CA GLN A 50 42.37 39.49 3.09
C GLN A 50 42.78 40.53 2.05
N ASN A 51 44.05 40.55 1.66
CA ASN A 51 44.46 41.23 0.43
C ASN A 51 44.08 40.34 -0.77
N THR A 52 43.52 40.93 -1.84
CA THR A 52 42.75 40.19 -2.86
C THR A 52 43.55 39.11 -3.62
N THR A 53 42.97 37.90 -3.78
CA THR A 53 43.55 36.73 -4.46
C THR A 53 42.98 36.39 -5.85
N ARG A 54 41.99 37.14 -6.37
CA ARG A 54 41.41 36.93 -7.71
C ARG A 54 41.06 38.25 -8.39
N SER A 55 41.37 38.38 -9.68
CA SER A 55 41.26 39.64 -10.45
C SER A 55 39.85 40.21 -10.64
N VAL A 56 38.79 39.50 -10.21
CA VAL A 56 37.38 39.81 -10.54
C VAL A 56 36.48 40.00 -9.31
N LEU A 57 36.90 39.59 -8.11
CA LEU A 57 36.06 39.65 -6.90
C LEU A 57 36.69 40.55 -5.82
N PRO A 58 35.93 41.49 -5.22
CA PRO A 58 36.40 42.29 -4.08
C PRO A 58 36.68 41.40 -2.88
N SER A 59 37.69 41.76 -2.07
CA SER A 59 37.89 41.12 -0.76
C SER A 59 36.80 41.57 0.20
N TYR A 60 36.17 40.62 0.88
CA TYR A 60 35.14 40.90 1.86
C TYR A 60 35.74 40.98 3.26
N PHE A 61 35.20 41.90 4.06
CA PHE A 61 35.36 41.87 5.50
C PHE A 61 34.42 40.79 6.06
N SER A 62 34.97 39.76 6.70
CA SER A 62 34.21 38.60 7.17
C SER A 62 34.12 38.53 8.69
N LEU A 63 32.93 38.19 9.18
CA LEU A 63 32.68 37.77 10.55
C LEU A 63 32.20 36.31 10.57
N ASP A 64 32.78 35.52 11.46
CA ASP A 64 32.57 34.08 11.60
C ASP A 64 32.34 33.67 13.09
N PHE A 65 32.29 32.37 13.36
CA PHE A 65 32.08 31.86 14.71
C PHE A 65 33.17 32.30 15.71
N ASN A 66 34.42 32.41 15.27
CA ASN A 66 35.55 32.78 16.13
C ASN A 66 35.60 34.29 16.40
N SER A 67 34.76 35.10 15.74
CA SER A 67 34.77 36.55 15.84
C SER A 67 34.38 37.08 17.23
N LEU A 68 33.79 36.24 18.08
CA LEU A 68 33.46 36.55 19.48
C LEU A 68 34.46 35.95 20.48
N ASP A 69 35.52 35.28 20.00
CA ASP A 69 36.58 34.76 20.84
C ASP A 69 37.58 35.86 21.20
N PRO A 70 38.07 35.92 22.45
CA PRO A 70 39.07 36.91 22.86
C PRO A 70 40.45 36.70 22.21
N ALA A 71 40.73 35.49 21.69
CA ALA A 71 41.97 35.15 20.98
C ALA A 71 41.65 34.26 19.76
N PRO A 72 41.14 34.84 18.67
CA PRO A 72 40.66 34.05 17.55
C PRO A 72 41.79 33.36 16.80
N LYS A 73 41.54 32.14 16.35
CA LYS A 73 42.44 31.42 15.43
C LYS A 73 42.26 31.96 14.01
N VAL A 74 43.20 32.79 13.57
CA VAL A 74 43.17 33.43 12.26
C VAL A 74 43.60 32.44 11.16
N ALA A 75 42.79 32.29 10.12
CA ALA A 75 43.15 31.50 8.93
C ALA A 75 44.35 32.14 8.20
N GLY A 76 45.16 31.33 7.51
CA GLY A 76 46.35 31.81 6.81
C GLY A 76 46.05 32.94 5.82
N ASN A 77 46.84 34.02 5.88
CA ASN A 77 46.73 35.24 5.07
C ASN A 77 45.51 36.15 5.34
N SER A 78 45.03 36.20 6.58
CA SER A 78 43.98 37.14 7.00
C SER A 78 44.51 38.18 7.99
N PHE A 79 44.04 39.42 7.84
CA PHE A 79 44.38 40.55 8.70
C PHE A 79 43.24 40.85 9.66
N VAL A 80 43.59 41.05 10.92
CA VAL A 80 42.64 41.25 12.02
C VAL A 80 42.21 42.71 12.11
N VAL A 81 40.91 42.94 12.31
CA VAL A 81 40.33 44.25 12.58
C VAL A 81 39.49 44.14 13.85
N HIS A 82 39.75 45.01 14.81
CA HIS A 82 38.99 45.05 16.06
C HIS A 82 37.75 45.92 15.90
N GLY A 83 36.66 45.53 16.53
CA GLY A 83 35.43 46.30 16.48
C GLY A 83 34.57 46.14 17.72
N LEU A 84 33.52 46.95 17.75
CA LEU A 84 32.54 46.96 18.84
C LEU A 84 31.17 46.56 18.31
N LEU A 85 30.57 45.58 18.97
CA LEU A 85 29.23 45.07 18.73
C LEU A 85 28.26 45.72 19.72
N TYR A 86 27.31 46.48 19.18
CA TYR A 86 26.23 47.12 19.91
C TYR A 86 24.94 46.34 19.66
N ILE A 87 24.40 45.70 20.70
CA ILE A 87 23.14 44.96 20.62
C ILE A 87 22.07 45.73 21.36
N LEU A 88 21.02 46.13 20.64
CA LEU A 88 19.91 46.86 21.21
C LEU A 88 18.69 45.95 21.36
N ASN A 89 17.97 46.12 22.47
CA ASN A 89 16.85 45.23 22.80
C ASN A 89 15.57 45.57 22.04
N THR A 90 15.41 46.81 21.57
CA THR A 90 14.22 47.25 20.83
C THR A 90 14.59 47.88 19.50
N LEU A 91 13.71 47.69 18.51
CA LEU A 91 13.86 48.28 17.18
C LEU A 91 13.82 49.82 17.22
N ASP A 92 13.02 50.40 18.13
CA ASP A 92 12.93 51.85 18.30
C ASP A 92 14.25 52.45 18.80
N LYS A 93 14.92 51.80 19.77
CA LYS A 93 16.24 52.21 20.24
C LYS A 93 17.27 52.11 19.10
N PHE A 94 17.22 51.04 18.32
CA PHE A 94 18.09 50.86 17.16
C PHE A 94 17.91 51.96 16.11
N ALA A 95 16.67 52.34 15.82
CA ALA A 95 16.37 53.44 14.91
C ALA A 95 16.86 54.80 15.46
N ALA A 96 16.72 55.01 16.77
CA ALA A 96 17.03 56.26 17.46
C ALA A 96 18.52 56.53 17.70
N VAL A 97 19.41 55.55 17.54
CA VAL A 97 20.86 55.75 17.68
C VAL A 97 21.36 56.85 16.73
N ASP A 98 22.08 57.84 17.28
CA ASP A 98 22.84 58.80 16.50
C ASP A 98 24.08 58.13 15.88
N LYS A 99 23.92 57.78 14.61
CA LYS A 99 24.95 57.09 13.82
C LYS A 99 26.16 57.97 13.53
N LYS A 100 26.03 59.29 13.60
CA LYS A 100 27.12 60.24 13.34
C LYS A 100 27.98 60.41 14.59
N GLU A 101 27.35 60.51 15.75
CA GLU A 101 28.04 60.55 17.05
C GLU A 101 28.85 59.27 17.26
N LEU A 102 28.23 58.10 17.08
CA LEU A 102 28.89 56.80 17.24
C LEU A 102 30.13 56.62 16.34
N MET A 103 30.03 57.05 15.08
CA MET A 103 31.15 57.04 14.13
C MET A 103 32.28 57.98 14.58
N THR A 104 31.92 59.14 15.15
CA THR A 104 32.87 60.14 15.63
C THR A 104 33.63 59.64 16.86
N ASP A 105 32.97 58.94 17.77
CA ASP A 105 33.59 58.46 19.01
C ASP A 105 34.66 57.38 18.75
N ILE A 106 34.40 56.44 17.85
CA ILE A 106 35.43 55.48 17.44
C ILE A 106 36.55 56.15 16.65
N GLY A 107 36.22 57.16 15.84
CA GLY A 107 37.23 58.00 15.20
C GLY A 107 38.15 58.72 16.20
N LYS A 108 37.62 59.22 17.32
CA LYS A 108 38.44 59.81 18.41
C LYS A 108 39.37 58.77 19.04
N GLN A 109 38.96 57.51 19.15
CA GLN A 109 39.83 56.44 19.64
C GLN A 109 40.98 56.18 18.66
N ILE A 110 40.70 56.08 17.35
CA ILE A 110 41.74 55.97 16.32
C ILE A 110 42.68 57.18 16.36
N TRP A 111 42.14 58.39 16.52
CA TRP A 111 42.94 59.61 16.65
C TRP A 111 43.85 59.58 17.88
N ASN A 112 43.34 59.15 19.02
CA ASN A 112 44.12 59.02 20.25
C ASN A 112 45.28 58.02 20.07
N ASP A 113 45.06 56.90 19.39
CA ASP A 113 46.14 55.94 19.10
C ASP A 113 47.20 56.54 18.17
N ILE A 114 46.78 57.38 17.21
CA ILE A 114 47.67 58.12 16.31
C ILE A 114 48.54 59.11 17.09
N ASP A 115 47.91 59.95 17.92
CA ASP A 115 48.55 61.01 18.70
C ASP A 115 49.53 60.45 19.74
N THR A 116 49.14 59.36 20.43
CA THR A 116 49.98 58.65 21.40
C THR A 116 51.04 57.74 20.77
N LYS A 117 51.09 57.64 19.43
CA LYS A 117 52.01 56.79 18.65
C LYS A 117 51.91 55.28 18.93
N VAL A 118 50.88 54.81 19.65
CA VAL A 118 50.68 53.37 19.95
C VAL A 118 50.49 52.55 18.67
N TRP A 119 49.89 53.15 17.65
CA TRP A 119 49.69 52.53 16.33
C TRP A 119 50.99 52.09 15.64
N LEU A 120 52.15 52.68 15.97
CA LEU A 120 53.44 52.26 15.41
C LEU A 120 53.84 50.85 15.88
N GLN A 121 53.42 50.46 17.09
CA GLN A 121 53.65 49.14 17.66
C GLN A 121 52.57 48.14 17.25
N ASN A 122 51.31 48.60 17.18
CA ASN A 122 50.18 47.79 16.73
C ASN A 122 49.39 48.49 15.60
N PRO A 123 49.82 48.33 14.34
CA PRO A 123 49.22 49.02 13.20
C PRO A 123 47.76 48.63 12.91
N SER A 124 47.30 47.48 13.41
CA SER A 124 45.92 47.02 13.26
C SER A 124 44.90 47.95 13.91
N LEU A 125 45.31 48.74 14.91
CA LEU A 125 44.46 49.72 15.60
C LEU A 125 43.95 50.85 14.69
N LEU A 126 44.63 51.10 13.57
CA LEU A 126 44.22 52.09 12.57
C LEU A 126 42.91 51.71 11.87
N ASN A 127 42.59 50.42 11.81
CA ASN A 127 41.32 49.95 11.27
C ASN A 127 40.47 49.43 12.42
N ARG A 128 39.29 50.03 12.58
CA ARG A 128 38.27 49.54 13.49
C ARG A 128 36.96 49.37 12.74
N PHE A 129 36.02 48.62 13.33
CA PHE A 129 34.65 48.56 12.82
C PHE A 129 33.62 48.65 13.93
N ILE A 130 32.40 48.99 13.55
CA ILE A 130 31.25 49.13 14.44
C ILE A 130 30.14 48.27 13.86
N LEU A 131 29.55 47.41 14.68
CA LEU A 131 28.42 46.59 14.29
C LEU A 131 27.23 46.89 15.22
N LEU A 132 26.24 47.59 14.69
CA LEU A 132 25.00 47.90 15.38
C LEU A 132 23.93 46.87 14.99
N VAL A 133 23.30 46.21 15.97
CA VAL A 133 22.38 45.09 15.74
C VAL A 133 21.15 45.19 16.64
N HIS A 134 19.99 44.90 16.06
CA HIS A 134 18.78 44.48 16.76
C HIS A 134 18.44 43.04 16.34
N ILE A 135 18.03 42.21 17.30
CA ILE A 135 17.78 40.77 17.09
C ILE A 135 16.38 40.42 17.60
N ASP A 136 15.50 39.99 16.71
CA ASP A 136 14.27 39.27 17.04
C ASP A 136 14.57 37.77 17.04
N ALA A 137 14.98 37.27 18.21
CA ALA A 137 15.36 35.88 18.41
C ALA A 137 14.20 34.88 18.22
N LYS A 138 12.94 35.32 18.28
CA LYS A 138 11.78 34.44 18.06
C LYS A 138 11.55 34.18 16.57
N LYS A 139 11.79 35.19 15.74
CA LYS A 139 11.58 35.11 14.29
C LYS A 139 12.87 34.88 13.51
N TYR A 140 14.03 34.86 14.19
CA TYR A 140 15.36 34.80 13.58
C TYR A 140 15.58 35.96 12.59
N LEU A 141 15.09 37.15 12.93
CA LEU A 141 15.24 38.37 12.15
C LEU A 141 16.32 39.25 12.77
N TYR A 142 17.20 39.76 11.93
CA TYR A 142 18.35 40.56 12.31
C TYR A 142 18.33 41.88 11.54
N ASP A 143 18.22 42.98 12.27
CA ASP A 143 18.39 44.33 11.73
C ASP A 143 19.78 44.81 12.10
N PHE A 144 20.62 45.12 11.12
CA PHE A 144 21.98 45.55 11.42
C PHE A 144 22.49 46.68 10.53
N MET A 145 23.51 47.37 11.03
CA MET A 145 24.32 48.33 10.30
C MET A 145 25.78 48.15 10.70
N ILE A 146 26.67 48.11 9.72
CA ILE A 146 28.11 48.05 9.96
C ILE A 146 28.80 49.29 9.41
N GLY A 147 29.80 49.78 10.14
CA GLY A 147 30.59 50.94 9.78
C GLY A 147 32.07 50.71 9.97
N PHE A 148 32.87 51.28 9.08
CA PHE A 148 34.33 51.23 9.08
C PHE A 148 34.89 52.67 9.19
N PRO A 149 35.06 53.20 10.42
CA PRO A 149 35.48 54.57 10.64
C PRO A 149 36.79 54.93 9.95
N ALA A 150 36.73 55.93 9.08
CA ALA A 150 37.90 56.45 8.39
C ALA A 150 37.87 57.97 8.24
N PHE A 151 39.04 58.60 8.33
CA PHE A 151 39.16 60.06 8.19
C PHE A 151 38.91 60.53 6.76
N ASN A 152 38.30 61.71 6.61
CA ASN A 152 38.13 62.35 5.32
C ASN A 152 39.40 63.13 4.91
N VAL A 153 40.30 62.46 4.18
CA VAL A 153 41.58 63.01 3.68
C VAL A 153 41.45 63.78 2.36
N SER A 154 40.47 64.68 2.27
CA SER A 154 40.18 65.45 1.05
C SER A 154 41.27 66.47 0.68
N ASP A 155 42.21 66.72 1.57
CA ASP A 155 43.40 67.59 1.42
C ASP A 155 44.57 66.90 0.70
N MET A 156 44.48 65.60 0.43
CA MET A 156 45.51 64.82 -0.28
C MET A 156 45.06 64.45 -1.69
N PHE A 157 45.96 64.55 -2.68
CA PHE A 157 45.64 64.35 -4.10
C PHE A 157 46.73 63.59 -4.85
N PHE A 158 46.35 62.94 -5.95
CA PHE A 158 47.27 62.26 -6.86
C PHE A 158 48.16 63.26 -7.60
N THR A 159 49.46 62.98 -7.64
CA THR A 159 50.44 63.73 -8.44
C THR A 159 50.61 63.14 -9.85
N SER A 160 50.31 61.85 -10.00
CA SER A 160 50.25 61.11 -11.27
C SER A 160 49.13 60.06 -11.22
N GLU A 161 48.74 59.51 -12.37
CA GLU A 161 47.77 58.40 -12.40
C GLU A 161 48.32 57.18 -11.65
N PRO A 162 47.46 56.41 -10.93
CA PRO A 162 47.86 55.15 -10.31
C PRO A 162 48.56 54.19 -11.28
N GLU A 163 49.79 53.81 -10.97
CA GLU A 163 50.59 52.92 -11.81
C GLU A 163 50.32 51.46 -11.44
N GLN A 164 49.90 50.66 -12.41
CA GLN A 164 49.76 49.22 -12.21
C GLN A 164 51.12 48.55 -12.26
N PHE A 165 51.35 47.58 -11.38
CA PHE A 165 52.61 46.85 -11.32
C PHE A 165 53.02 46.27 -12.67
N SER A 166 52.07 45.74 -13.46
CA SER A 166 52.32 45.23 -14.82
C SER A 166 52.99 46.22 -15.80
N LYS A 167 52.97 47.53 -15.50
CA LYS A 167 53.57 48.59 -16.30
C LYS A 167 54.91 49.10 -15.73
N LEU A 168 55.32 48.61 -14.57
CA LEU A 168 56.55 49.00 -13.89
C LEU A 168 57.75 48.19 -14.41
N ASP A 169 58.96 48.70 -14.13
CA ASP A 169 60.20 47.98 -14.40
C ASP A 169 60.22 46.59 -13.72
N VAL A 170 60.71 45.59 -14.45
CA VAL A 170 60.61 44.18 -14.03
C VAL A 170 61.49 43.89 -12.82
N ASP A 171 62.66 44.52 -12.72
CA ASP A 171 63.59 44.30 -11.61
C ASP A 171 63.09 45.01 -10.34
N PHE A 172 62.57 46.24 -10.50
CA PHE A 172 61.87 46.94 -9.42
C PHE A 172 60.68 46.12 -8.89
N MET A 173 59.82 45.61 -9.79
CA MET A 173 58.68 44.79 -9.41
C MET A 173 59.07 43.55 -8.59
N LYS A 174 60.08 42.80 -9.05
CA LYS A 174 60.54 41.59 -8.35
C LYS A 174 61.11 41.91 -6.98
N ALA A 175 61.85 43.01 -6.85
CA ALA A 175 62.41 43.45 -5.57
C ALA A 175 61.30 43.81 -4.57
N ILE A 176 60.29 44.59 -4.99
CA ILE A 176 59.14 44.94 -4.15
C ILE A 176 58.29 43.71 -3.82
N GLN A 177 58.03 42.82 -4.79
CA GLN A 177 57.29 41.58 -4.59
C GLN A 177 57.93 40.72 -3.49
N ARG A 178 59.26 40.57 -3.50
CA ARG A 178 60.00 39.82 -2.47
C ARG A 178 59.73 40.37 -1.07
N VAL A 179 59.84 41.69 -0.92
CA VAL A 179 59.65 42.40 0.36
C VAL A 179 58.19 42.31 0.85
N CYS A 180 57.22 42.48 -0.06
CA CYS A 180 55.81 42.37 0.31
C CYS A 180 55.41 40.93 0.68
N LEU A 181 55.99 39.91 0.05
CA LEU A 181 55.79 38.51 0.43
C LEU A 181 56.37 38.19 1.81
N GLU A 182 57.50 38.79 2.17
CA GLU A 182 58.05 38.73 3.53
C GLU A 182 57.09 39.35 4.55
N ALA A 183 56.63 40.58 4.31
CA ALA A 183 55.65 41.26 5.16
C ALA A 183 54.34 40.48 5.33
N GLN A 184 53.92 39.76 4.28
CA GLN A 184 52.72 38.94 4.27
C GLN A 184 52.87 37.66 5.10
N ARG A 185 54.07 37.04 5.14
CA ARG A 185 54.37 35.91 6.04
C ARG A 185 54.26 36.32 7.50
N ASP A 186 54.69 37.54 7.80
CA ASP A 186 54.63 38.14 9.13
C ASP A 186 53.25 38.76 9.46
N LEU A 187 52.26 38.61 8.55
CA LEU A 187 50.89 39.12 8.68
C LEU A 187 50.82 40.62 8.99
N LEU A 188 51.71 41.41 8.39
CA LEU A 188 51.78 42.86 8.62
C LEU A 188 50.75 43.60 7.75
N PRO A 189 49.73 44.27 8.34
CA PRO A 189 48.74 45.01 7.56
C PRO A 189 49.32 46.31 6.97
N TYR A 190 50.30 46.91 7.63
CA TYR A 190 50.97 48.15 7.23
C TYR A 190 52.46 48.02 7.49
N PHE A 191 53.29 48.45 6.54
CA PHE A 191 54.74 48.35 6.61
C PHE A 191 55.43 49.39 5.73
N VAL A 192 56.74 49.51 5.90
CA VAL A 192 57.58 50.45 5.16
C VAL A 192 58.58 49.67 4.33
N ILE A 193 58.85 50.14 3.11
CA ILE A 193 59.91 49.63 2.25
C ILE A 193 60.93 50.74 2.06
N LEU A 194 62.17 50.49 2.47
CA LEU A 194 63.27 51.44 2.42
C LEU A 194 64.21 51.10 1.26
N LYS A 195 64.57 52.11 0.45
CA LYS A 195 65.60 51.99 -0.58
C LYS A 195 66.99 52.30 0.02
N GLN A 196 67.86 51.29 0.10
CA GLN A 196 69.25 51.39 0.57
C GLN A 196 70.18 50.77 -0.47
N ASP A 197 71.17 51.51 -0.96
CA ASP A 197 72.23 50.99 -1.87
C ASP A 197 71.69 50.14 -3.05
N ASP A 198 70.61 50.63 -3.67
CA ASP A 198 69.84 49.97 -4.75
C ASP A 198 69.10 48.66 -4.39
N GLU A 199 69.04 48.30 -3.11
CA GLU A 199 68.16 47.27 -2.57
C GLU A 199 66.91 47.85 -1.88
N TYR A 200 65.87 47.01 -1.79
CA TYR A 200 64.63 47.30 -1.09
C TYR A 200 64.49 46.38 0.12
N VAL A 201 64.30 46.96 1.30
CA VAL A 201 64.28 46.25 2.58
C VAL A 201 62.98 46.50 3.35
N LEU A 202 62.42 45.44 3.94
CA LEU A 202 61.25 45.53 4.83
C LEU A 202 61.62 46.24 6.14
N LYS A 203 60.81 47.24 6.52
CA LYS A 203 60.94 47.95 7.79
C LYS A 203 59.59 48.03 8.50
N MET A 204 59.63 47.77 9.81
CA MET A 204 58.47 47.95 10.69
C MET A 204 58.22 49.44 10.93
N LEU A 205 56.97 49.81 11.21
CA LEU A 205 56.58 51.20 11.42
C LEU A 205 57.28 51.85 12.64
N ASN A 206 57.63 51.04 13.64
CA ASN A 206 58.37 51.47 14.84
C ASN A 206 59.90 51.50 14.67
N ASP A 207 60.44 51.17 13.50
CA ASP A 207 61.89 51.25 13.27
C ASP A 207 62.34 52.72 13.36
N PRO A 208 63.37 53.05 14.16
CA PRO A 208 63.86 54.43 14.33
C PRO A 208 64.21 55.13 13.01
N ILE A 209 64.55 54.38 11.95
CA ILE A 209 64.84 54.96 10.64
C ILE A 209 63.63 55.70 10.04
N CYS A 210 62.41 55.30 10.40
CA CYS A 210 61.18 55.92 9.93
C CYS A 210 61.02 57.38 10.40
N GLU A 211 61.70 57.79 11.48
CA GLU A 211 61.69 59.18 11.97
C GLU A 211 62.68 60.09 11.20
N THR A 212 63.74 59.53 10.64
CA THR A 212 64.87 60.31 10.08
C THR A 212 65.00 60.21 8.57
N VAL A 213 64.39 59.19 7.94
CA VAL A 213 64.45 58.96 6.50
C VAL A 213 63.80 60.10 5.71
N THR A 214 64.37 60.41 4.55
CA THR A 214 63.87 61.37 3.58
C THR A 214 62.81 60.76 2.65
N GLU A 215 61.88 61.58 2.15
CA GLU A 215 60.74 61.12 1.32
C GLU A 215 61.15 60.41 0.01
N ASP A 216 62.36 60.66 -0.51
CA ASP A 216 62.92 60.04 -1.72
C ASP A 216 63.40 58.59 -1.53
N LYS A 217 63.57 58.12 -0.29
CA LYS A 217 64.08 56.76 0.01
C LYS A 217 63.03 55.80 0.53
N ILE A 218 61.81 56.25 0.75
CA ILE A 218 60.78 55.48 1.44
C ILE A 218 59.54 55.22 0.58
N PHE A 219 58.97 54.03 0.73
CA PHE A 219 57.66 53.64 0.21
C PHE A 219 56.80 53.16 1.38
N LEU A 220 55.59 53.68 1.48
CA LEU A 220 54.58 53.12 2.37
C LEU A 220 53.90 51.95 1.69
N ALA A 221 53.66 50.87 2.41
CA ALA A 221 52.97 49.71 1.86
C ALA A 221 51.93 49.20 2.84
N PHE A 222 50.83 48.69 2.29
CA PHE A 222 49.78 48.07 3.10
C PHE A 222 49.13 46.92 2.35
N ALA A 223 48.56 45.98 3.10
CA ALA A 223 47.77 44.90 2.56
C ALA A 223 46.42 45.44 2.05
N ASP A 224 46.30 45.58 0.72
CA ASP A 224 45.15 46.25 0.13
C ASP A 224 43.99 45.26 -0.13
N PRO A 225 42.81 45.43 0.53
CA PRO A 225 41.63 44.61 0.26
C PRO A 225 40.93 44.94 -1.07
N SER A 226 41.25 46.07 -1.71
CA SER A 226 40.59 46.50 -2.94
C SER A 226 40.89 45.56 -4.12
N ALA A 227 39.86 45.22 -4.88
CA ALA A 227 40.00 44.58 -6.19
C ALA A 227 39.94 45.59 -7.36
N SER A 228 39.71 46.87 -7.08
CA SER A 228 39.58 47.90 -8.11
C SER A 228 40.93 48.14 -8.80
N PRO A 229 41.02 48.05 -10.15
CA PRO A 229 42.26 48.32 -10.88
C PRO A 229 42.70 49.79 -10.83
N LYS A 230 41.88 50.69 -10.24
CA LYS A 230 42.10 52.14 -10.19
C LYS A 230 42.15 52.73 -8.77
N TYR A 231 41.51 52.10 -7.79
CA TYR A 231 41.30 52.70 -6.47
C TYR A 231 41.88 51.82 -5.36
N ALA A 232 42.57 52.43 -4.40
CA ALA A 232 43.05 51.76 -3.19
C ALA A 232 41.90 51.42 -2.25
N GLY A 233 42.09 50.44 -1.37
CA GLY A 233 41.12 50.08 -0.35
C GLY A 233 40.97 51.13 0.75
N TRP A 234 39.83 51.05 1.43
CA TRP A 234 39.44 51.90 2.56
C TRP A 234 40.52 52.12 3.65
N PRO A 235 41.33 51.10 4.05
CA PRO A 235 42.36 51.24 5.08
C PRO A 235 43.38 52.38 4.85
N LEU A 236 43.67 52.69 3.59
CA LEU A 236 44.69 53.68 3.25
C LEU A 236 44.39 55.09 3.82
N ARG A 237 43.11 55.44 3.99
CA ARG A 237 42.70 56.75 4.55
C ARG A 237 43.31 57.01 5.93
N ASN A 238 43.19 56.02 6.82
CA ASN A 238 43.67 56.15 8.20
C ASN A 238 45.19 56.10 8.25
N PHE A 239 45.81 55.29 7.39
CA PHE A 239 47.26 55.19 7.31
C PHE A 239 47.91 56.48 6.79
N LEU A 240 47.35 57.11 5.76
CA LEU A 240 47.85 58.39 5.24
C LEU A 240 47.75 59.50 6.29
N LYS A 241 46.62 59.59 7.01
CA LYS A 241 46.47 60.59 8.07
C LYS A 241 47.44 60.32 9.22
N ALA A 242 47.56 59.08 9.67
CA ALA A 242 48.50 58.68 10.73
C ALA A 242 49.95 59.00 10.35
N TRP A 243 50.34 58.68 9.11
CA TRP A 243 51.68 58.97 8.59
C TRP A 243 51.94 60.47 8.50
N LYS A 244 50.97 61.28 8.05
CA LYS A 244 51.14 62.74 7.96
C LYS A 244 51.31 63.39 9.34
N VAL A 245 50.62 62.88 10.36
CA VAL A 245 50.78 63.34 11.75
C VAL A 245 52.16 62.94 12.28
N PHE A 246 52.63 61.74 11.96
CA PHE A 246 53.94 61.24 12.37
C PHE A 246 55.12 61.91 11.65
N ARG A 247 54.98 62.21 10.35
CA ARG A 247 55.95 62.92 9.50
C ARG A 247 55.33 64.18 8.89
N PRO A 248 55.18 65.26 9.67
CA PRO A 248 54.63 66.52 9.17
C PRO A 248 55.44 67.13 8.03
N ASP A 249 56.75 66.85 8.02
CA ASP A 249 57.73 67.35 7.04
C ASP A 249 57.55 66.79 5.63
N PHE A 250 56.89 65.64 5.48
CA PHE A 250 56.68 65.02 4.17
C PHE A 250 55.64 65.78 3.35
N THR A 251 56.03 66.19 2.15
CA THR A 251 55.11 66.83 1.19
C THR A 251 54.65 65.86 0.13
N TYR A 252 55.33 64.73 0.01
CA TYR A 252 55.09 63.71 -1.00
C TYR A 252 55.34 62.31 -0.45
N VAL A 253 54.56 61.33 -0.91
CA VAL A 253 54.80 59.92 -0.55
C VAL A 253 54.42 58.96 -1.67
N ARG A 254 55.20 57.87 -1.77
CA ARG A 254 54.90 56.73 -2.64
C ARG A 254 54.23 55.64 -1.82
N VAL A 255 53.08 55.17 -2.29
CA VAL A 255 52.30 54.12 -1.61
C VAL A 255 52.17 52.90 -2.51
N ILE A 256 52.52 51.73 -1.98
CA ILE A 256 52.33 50.43 -2.59
C ILE A 256 51.05 49.81 -2.03
N CYS A 257 50.05 49.66 -2.89
CA CYS A 257 48.84 48.89 -2.63
C CYS A 257 49.13 47.42 -2.95
N TRP A 258 49.52 46.65 -1.93
CA TRP A 258 49.91 45.26 -2.12
C TRP A 258 48.68 44.34 -2.25
N ARG A 259 48.49 43.76 -3.43
CA ARG A 259 47.41 42.84 -3.78
C ARG A 259 47.99 41.55 -4.31
N TYR A 260 47.58 40.42 -3.74
CA TYR A 260 48.29 39.16 -3.89
C TYR A 260 47.38 38.04 -4.38
N THR A 261 47.62 37.51 -5.59
CA THR A 261 46.90 36.35 -6.14
C THR A 261 47.82 35.12 -6.22
N SER A 262 47.38 33.99 -5.66
CA SER A 262 48.06 32.69 -5.82
C SER A 262 47.20 31.80 -6.69
N PHE A 263 47.65 31.51 -7.92
CA PHE A 263 46.98 30.60 -8.84
C PHE A 263 48.04 29.62 -9.37
N ASN A 264 47.79 28.30 -9.24
CA ASN A 264 48.72 27.24 -9.67
C ASN A 264 50.18 27.41 -9.17
N SER A 265 50.37 27.89 -7.93
CA SER A 265 51.70 28.03 -7.32
C SER A 265 52.63 29.04 -8.02
N ILE A 266 52.08 29.95 -8.84
CA ILE A 266 52.81 31.07 -9.44
C ILE A 266 52.23 32.38 -8.87
N ASP A 267 53.03 33.08 -8.08
CA ASP A 267 52.65 34.35 -7.46
C ASP A 267 52.75 35.49 -8.47
N GLN A 268 51.60 36.02 -8.93
CA GLN A 268 51.59 37.20 -9.81
C GLN A 268 50.91 38.40 -9.11
N PRO A 269 51.63 39.53 -8.94
CA PRO A 269 51.09 40.76 -8.36
C PRO A 269 50.32 41.59 -9.40
N THR A 270 49.44 40.97 -10.21
CA THR A 270 48.95 41.58 -11.46
C THR A 270 48.11 42.84 -11.28
N ASN A 271 47.55 43.06 -10.08
CA ASN A 271 46.63 44.18 -9.81
C ASN A 271 47.15 45.17 -8.76
N SER A 272 48.35 44.97 -8.20
CA SER A 272 48.96 45.90 -7.24
C SER A 272 49.18 47.28 -7.87
N LEU A 273 49.06 48.33 -7.06
CA LEU A 273 49.18 49.73 -7.50
C LEU A 273 50.34 50.43 -6.80
N LEU A 274 51.05 51.28 -7.54
CA LEU A 274 51.94 52.29 -7.01
C LEU A 274 51.26 53.65 -7.15
N LEU A 275 51.06 54.33 -6.02
CA LEU A 275 50.42 55.63 -5.94
C LEU A 275 51.43 56.70 -5.58
N HIS A 276 51.33 57.85 -6.22
CA HIS A 276 52.16 59.02 -5.95
C HIS A 276 51.28 60.13 -5.37
N ILE A 277 51.36 60.35 -4.06
CA ILE A 277 50.40 61.16 -3.31
C ILE A 277 51.07 62.45 -2.81
N SER A 278 50.46 63.59 -3.12
CA SER A 278 50.80 64.88 -2.51
C SER A 278 50.14 65.00 -1.14
N MET A 279 50.92 65.39 -0.14
CA MET A 279 50.50 65.60 1.24
C MET A 279 50.62 67.08 1.65
N GLN A 280 50.47 67.99 0.69
CA GLN A 280 50.52 69.43 0.94
C GLN A 280 49.25 69.88 1.67
N CYS A 281 49.37 70.07 2.99
CA CYS A 281 48.32 70.65 3.82
C CYS A 281 48.88 71.73 4.76
N ASP A 282 48.03 72.66 5.20
CA ASP A 282 48.40 73.72 6.12
C ASP A 282 48.91 73.14 7.45
N LYS A 283 49.91 73.78 8.07
CA LYS A 283 50.54 73.30 9.32
C LYS A 283 49.52 73.11 10.45
N ASP A 284 48.51 73.98 10.53
CA ASP A 284 47.43 73.90 11.53
C ASP A 284 46.43 72.77 11.22
N ALA A 285 46.32 72.34 9.96
CA ALA A 285 45.43 71.25 9.54
C ALA A 285 46.00 69.84 9.85
N ILE A 286 47.32 69.72 10.06
CA ILE A 286 47.99 68.43 10.32
C ILE A 286 47.51 67.82 11.64
N ALA A 287 47.52 68.60 12.72
CA ALA A 287 47.13 68.16 14.07
C ALA A 287 45.61 68.26 14.35
N THR A 288 44.79 68.53 13.33
CA THR A 288 43.34 68.68 13.49
C THR A 288 42.60 67.35 13.26
N PHE A 289 41.66 67.05 14.15
CA PHE A 289 40.73 65.93 14.02
C PHE A 289 39.78 66.17 12.84
N LEU A 290 39.81 65.25 11.85
CA LEU A 290 39.00 65.35 10.63
C LEU A 290 37.64 64.67 10.79
N PRO A 291 36.61 65.10 10.02
CA PRO A 291 35.35 64.37 9.94
C PRO A 291 35.55 62.90 9.56
N VAL A 292 34.81 62.02 10.23
CA VAL A 292 34.92 60.57 10.06
C VAL A 292 33.72 60.06 9.26
N VAL A 293 34.00 59.22 8.27
CA VAL A 293 33.02 58.55 7.41
C VAL A 293 33.25 57.05 7.44
N GLY A 294 32.28 56.23 7.02
CA GLY A 294 32.53 54.78 7.02
C GLY A 294 31.33 53.84 7.05
N TRP A 295 30.09 54.35 7.16
CA TRP A 295 28.92 53.47 7.14
C TRP A 295 28.79 52.74 5.79
N GLU A 296 28.64 51.41 5.86
CA GLU A 296 28.42 50.60 4.66
C GLU A 296 27.09 50.99 4.00
N LYS A 297 27.11 51.04 2.68
CA LYS A 297 25.91 51.28 1.87
C LYS A 297 25.25 49.95 1.56
N ASN A 298 23.92 49.92 1.63
CA ASN A 298 23.14 48.74 1.21
C ASN A 298 23.22 48.52 -0.32
N SER A 299 22.56 47.47 -0.82
CA SER A 299 22.49 47.16 -2.26
C SER A 299 21.90 48.28 -3.12
N GLU A 300 21.08 49.17 -2.54
CA GLU A 300 20.53 50.37 -3.20
C GLU A 300 21.48 51.59 -3.16
N GLY A 301 22.69 51.44 -2.59
CA GLY A 301 23.66 52.51 -2.47
C GLY A 301 23.37 53.54 -1.37
N LYS A 302 22.40 53.26 -0.48
CA LYS A 302 21.99 54.13 0.62
C LYS A 302 22.58 53.66 1.95
N VAL A 303 22.86 54.60 2.85
CA VAL A 303 23.25 54.30 4.24
C VAL A 303 21.98 54.05 5.04
N LYS A 304 21.50 52.79 5.02
CA LYS A 304 20.30 52.33 5.72
C LYS A 304 20.56 50.97 6.35
N SER A 305 19.82 50.62 7.40
CA SER A 305 19.87 49.29 8.00
C SER A 305 19.53 48.19 7.00
N VAL A 306 20.19 47.05 7.16
CA VAL A 306 19.92 45.82 6.44
C VAL A 306 19.04 44.95 7.31
N HIS A 307 17.92 44.47 6.74
CA HIS A 307 17.04 43.50 7.37
C HIS A 307 17.35 42.12 6.80
N MET A 308 17.63 41.15 7.66
CA MET A 308 18.04 39.80 7.28
C MET A 308 17.19 38.75 7.99
N ASP A 309 16.60 37.84 7.21
CA ASP A 309 15.84 36.69 7.70
C ASP A 309 16.69 35.42 7.58
N LEU A 310 17.10 34.85 8.72
CA LEU A 310 17.84 33.59 8.78
C LEU A 310 16.96 32.42 9.25
N SER A 311 15.65 32.60 9.35
CA SER A 311 14.74 31.56 9.82
C SER A 311 14.83 30.28 8.98
N ALA A 312 15.03 30.37 7.67
CA ALA A 312 15.19 29.19 6.81
C ALA A 312 16.43 28.32 7.15
N GLN A 313 17.46 28.91 7.77
CA GLN A 313 18.71 28.23 8.12
C GLN A 313 18.83 27.91 9.61
N MET A 314 18.07 28.61 10.47
CA MET A 314 18.20 28.55 11.93
C MET A 314 16.94 28.07 12.66
N ASP A 315 15.74 28.26 12.11
CA ASP A 315 14.50 27.81 12.75
C ASP A 315 14.39 26.28 12.60
N PRO A 316 14.46 25.51 13.70
CA PRO A 316 14.41 24.05 13.65
C PRO A 316 13.17 23.51 12.92
N ASN A 317 12.04 24.22 13.01
CA ASN A 317 10.80 23.82 12.34
C ASN A 317 10.91 24.00 10.83
N LYS A 318 11.40 25.16 10.35
CA LYS A 318 11.60 25.40 8.91
C LYS A 318 12.69 24.52 8.30
N ILE A 319 13.73 24.19 9.07
CA ILE A 319 14.78 23.25 8.64
C ILE A 319 14.19 21.85 8.50
N ALA A 320 13.47 21.36 9.51
CA ALA A 320 12.80 20.06 9.46
C ALA A 320 11.79 19.98 8.30
N GLN A 321 11.04 21.07 8.07
CA GLN A 321 10.12 21.20 6.94
C GLN A 321 10.84 21.08 5.59
N SER A 322 11.93 21.83 5.42
CA SER A 322 12.72 21.86 4.18
C SER A 322 13.35 20.49 3.92
N ALA A 323 13.85 19.82 4.97
CA ALA A 323 14.40 18.47 4.87
C ALA A 323 13.32 17.43 4.49
N SER A 324 12.13 17.51 5.09
CA SER A 324 11.01 16.61 4.77
C SER A 324 10.56 16.78 3.30
N LYS A 325 10.39 18.02 2.84
CA LYS A 325 10.06 18.32 1.43
C LYS A 325 11.15 17.89 0.47
N LEU A 326 12.43 18.05 0.84
CA LEU A 326 13.56 17.65 0.02
C LEU A 326 13.55 16.14 -0.27
N ASN A 327 13.22 15.29 0.71
CA ASN A 327 13.12 13.84 0.49
C ASN A 327 12.12 13.48 -0.61
N LEU A 328 10.94 14.11 -0.60
CA LEU A 328 9.94 13.92 -1.64
C LEU A 328 10.41 14.47 -3.00
N HIS A 329 11.08 15.63 -3.01
CA HIS A 329 11.70 16.15 -4.23
C HIS A 329 12.78 15.22 -4.80
N LEU A 330 13.56 14.55 -3.95
CA LEU A 330 14.55 13.58 -4.40
C LEU A 330 13.89 12.36 -5.05
N MET A 331 12.76 11.87 -4.53
CA MET A 331 11.99 10.81 -5.21
C MET A 331 11.57 11.25 -6.62
N ARG A 332 11.06 12.48 -6.74
CA ARG A 332 10.71 13.06 -8.04
C ARG A 332 11.92 13.17 -8.96
N TRP A 333 13.00 13.80 -8.51
CA TRP A 333 14.15 14.07 -9.38
C TRP A 333 14.95 12.83 -9.77
N ARG A 334 15.02 11.81 -8.90
CA ARG A 334 15.86 10.62 -9.11
C ARG A 334 15.11 9.43 -9.71
N ILE A 335 13.83 9.26 -9.38
CA ILE A 335 13.09 8.02 -9.70
C ILE A 335 11.87 8.31 -10.59
N VAL A 336 11.02 9.27 -10.21
CA VAL A 336 9.75 9.54 -10.91
C VAL A 336 9.58 11.03 -11.24
N PRO A 337 10.21 11.55 -12.33
CA PRO A 337 10.17 12.98 -12.67
C PRO A 337 8.78 13.59 -12.86
N GLU A 338 7.83 12.75 -13.29
CA GLU A 338 6.41 13.08 -13.51
C GLU A 338 5.61 13.24 -12.22
N LEU A 339 6.15 12.83 -11.07
CA LEU A 339 5.48 12.93 -9.77
C LEU A 339 5.17 14.39 -9.42
N ASN A 340 3.88 14.70 -9.28
CA ASN A 340 3.41 16.02 -8.90
C ASN A 340 3.20 16.12 -7.39
N LEU A 341 4.22 16.58 -6.68
CA LEU A 341 4.18 16.80 -5.23
C LEU A 341 3.20 17.91 -4.81
N GLY A 342 2.92 18.86 -5.70
CA GLY A 342 1.98 19.95 -5.43
C GLY A 342 0.56 19.44 -5.16
N LEU A 343 0.15 18.36 -5.81
CA LEU A 343 -1.15 17.72 -5.57
C LEU A 343 -1.26 17.22 -4.12
N HIS A 344 -0.22 16.58 -3.59
CA HIS A 344 -0.23 16.09 -2.21
C HIS A 344 -0.37 17.25 -1.21
N TRP A 345 0.44 18.31 -1.37
CA TRP A 345 0.42 19.47 -0.47
C TRP A 345 -0.90 20.24 -0.48
N GLN A 346 -1.67 20.18 -1.57
CA GLN A 346 -2.97 20.84 -1.69
C GLN A 346 -4.13 19.94 -1.25
N THR A 347 -3.92 18.62 -1.19
CA THR A 347 -4.98 17.66 -0.90
C THR A 347 -5.28 17.58 0.59
N SER A 348 -6.56 17.60 0.91
CA SER A 348 -7.09 17.45 2.27
C SER A 348 -7.73 16.07 2.50
N CYS A 349 -7.41 15.45 3.63
CA CYS A 349 -7.86 14.11 4.00
C CYS A 349 -8.71 14.14 5.28
N LEU A 350 -9.91 13.58 5.22
CA LEU A 350 -10.78 13.35 6.37
C LEU A 350 -10.72 11.89 6.78
N LEU A 351 -10.34 11.61 8.02
CA LEU A 351 -10.19 10.26 8.56
C LEU A 351 -11.32 9.96 9.55
N PHE A 352 -12.30 9.18 9.10
CA PHE A 352 -13.38 8.66 9.95
C PHE A 352 -12.88 7.49 10.79
N GLY A 353 -12.42 7.82 12.00
CA GLY A 353 -11.83 6.90 12.97
C GLY A 353 -10.37 7.24 13.27
N ALA A 354 -10.06 7.44 14.55
CA ALA A 354 -8.71 7.63 15.08
C ALA A 354 -8.20 6.37 15.80
N GLY A 355 -8.63 5.20 15.32
CA GLY A 355 -8.19 3.89 15.80
C GLY A 355 -6.84 3.46 15.21
N THR A 356 -6.63 2.14 15.12
CA THR A 356 -5.39 1.53 14.60
C THR A 356 -5.10 1.98 13.16
N LEU A 357 -6.12 1.91 12.30
CA LEU A 357 -6.02 2.35 10.90
C LEU A 357 -5.79 3.85 10.78
N GLY A 358 -6.56 4.67 11.52
CA GLY A 358 -6.45 6.13 11.48
C GLY A 358 -5.05 6.62 11.83
N CYS A 359 -4.45 6.09 12.89
CA CYS A 359 -3.09 6.45 13.28
C CYS A 359 -2.05 6.12 12.21
N ASN A 360 -2.12 4.91 11.65
CA ASN A 360 -1.14 4.44 10.67
C ASN A 360 -1.29 5.14 9.32
N ILE A 361 -2.52 5.35 8.85
CA ILE A 361 -2.79 6.09 7.60
C ILE A 361 -2.34 7.54 7.75
N ALA A 362 -2.66 8.21 8.86
CA ALA A 362 -2.24 9.60 9.07
C ALA A 362 -0.72 9.77 9.06
N ARG A 363 0.04 8.83 9.63
CA ARG A 363 1.51 8.83 9.55
C ARG A 363 2.01 8.68 8.11
N CYS A 364 1.41 7.79 7.33
CA CYS A 364 1.79 7.56 5.93
C CYS A 364 1.45 8.77 5.06
N LEU A 365 0.26 9.37 5.24
CA LEU A 365 -0.13 10.60 4.56
C LEU A 365 0.78 11.78 4.93
N GLY A 366 1.12 11.94 6.21
CA GLY A 366 2.09 12.95 6.64
C GLY A 366 3.48 12.74 6.01
N ALA A 367 3.93 11.50 5.85
CA ALA A 367 5.20 11.18 5.19
C ALA A 367 5.18 11.50 3.67
N TRP A 368 4.03 11.35 3.01
CA TRP A 368 3.81 11.80 1.63
C TRP A 368 3.59 13.33 1.51
N GLY A 369 3.51 14.04 2.64
CA GLY A 369 3.36 15.48 2.69
C GLY A 369 1.95 15.96 2.36
N PHE A 370 0.89 15.25 2.75
CA PHE A 370 -0.47 15.79 2.56
C PHE A 370 -0.67 17.09 3.36
N GLY A 371 -1.40 18.06 2.80
CA GLY A 371 -1.49 19.41 3.37
C GLY A 371 -2.36 19.54 4.62
N ARG A 372 -3.46 18.77 4.65
CA ARG A 372 -4.47 18.84 5.72
C ARG A 372 -4.98 17.45 6.10
N ILE A 373 -5.03 17.15 7.40
CA ILE A 373 -5.61 15.92 7.95
C ILE A 373 -6.57 16.24 9.09
N THR A 374 -7.83 15.80 8.97
CA THR A 374 -8.81 15.96 10.05
C THR A 374 -9.28 14.59 10.53
N PHE A 375 -9.21 14.34 11.85
CA PHE A 375 -9.70 13.11 12.47
C PHE A 375 -11.13 13.28 12.98
N VAL A 376 -12.00 12.29 12.77
CA VAL A 376 -13.34 12.23 13.37
C VAL A 376 -13.44 11.00 14.26
N ASP A 377 -13.59 11.19 15.58
CA ASP A 377 -13.72 10.10 16.55
C ASP A 377 -14.33 10.64 17.86
N ASN A 378 -15.20 9.87 18.54
CA ASN A 378 -15.75 10.22 19.85
C ASN A 378 -15.28 9.28 20.98
N GLY A 379 -14.30 8.43 20.71
CA GLY A 379 -13.68 7.53 21.69
C GLY A 379 -12.61 8.20 22.53
N ARG A 380 -12.29 7.58 23.66
CA ARG A 380 -11.15 7.96 24.53
C ARG A 380 -9.99 6.99 24.39
N VAL A 381 -8.77 7.48 24.62
CA VAL A 381 -7.56 6.65 24.62
C VAL A 381 -7.57 5.73 25.86
N SER A 382 -7.52 4.43 25.64
CA SER A 382 -7.45 3.40 26.69
C SER A 382 -6.03 2.82 26.80
N TYR A 383 -5.72 2.16 27.93
CA TYR A 383 -4.38 1.61 28.20
C TYR A 383 -3.88 0.58 27.17
N SER A 384 -4.78 -0.12 26.47
CA SER A 384 -4.39 -1.07 25.42
C SER A 384 -4.12 -0.40 24.06
N ASN A 385 -4.52 0.86 23.89
CA ASN A 385 -4.42 1.55 22.60
C ASN A 385 -2.99 1.88 22.18
N PRO A 386 -2.10 2.45 23.03
CA PRO A 386 -0.74 2.82 22.61
C PRO A 386 0.08 1.68 21.97
N ALA A 387 -0.19 0.41 22.32
CA ALA A 387 0.50 -0.74 21.75
C ALA A 387 0.15 -1.00 20.26
N ARG A 388 -0.98 -0.47 19.77
CA ARG A 388 -1.48 -0.71 18.41
C ARG A 388 -1.75 0.57 17.63
N GLN A 389 -2.00 1.68 18.32
CA GLN A 389 -2.41 2.96 17.76
C GLN A 389 -1.23 3.93 17.86
N SER A 390 -0.49 4.05 16.77
CA SER A 390 0.87 4.61 16.69
C SER A 390 1.01 6.12 16.96
N LEU A 391 -0.08 6.82 17.28
CA LEU A 391 -0.11 8.23 17.68
C LEU A 391 -0.36 8.44 19.18
N TYR A 392 -0.60 7.38 19.95
CA TYR A 392 -0.87 7.52 21.39
C TYR A 392 0.30 7.05 22.24
N SER A 393 0.50 7.73 23.36
CA SER A 393 1.44 7.32 24.39
C SER A 393 0.69 6.94 25.67
N ILE A 394 1.41 6.32 26.63
CA ILE A 394 0.86 6.03 27.96
C ILE A 394 0.39 7.32 28.67
N LYS A 395 1.04 8.46 28.39
CA LYS A 395 0.70 9.75 28.98
C LYS A 395 -0.73 10.19 28.62
N ASP A 396 -1.23 9.79 27.45
CA ASP A 396 -2.58 10.15 26.98
C ASP A 396 -3.69 9.34 27.67
N CYS A 397 -3.33 8.26 28.36
CA CYS A 397 -4.24 7.44 29.18
C CYS A 397 -4.39 7.98 30.62
N ILE A 398 -3.39 8.70 31.11
CA ILE A 398 -3.28 9.17 32.50
C ILE A 398 -4.06 10.49 32.64
N GLY A 399 -4.72 10.72 33.79
CA GLY A 399 -5.38 12.00 34.07
C GLY A 399 -6.71 12.23 33.32
N GLY A 400 -7.57 11.19 33.26
CA GLY A 400 -8.94 11.32 32.73
C GLY A 400 -9.17 10.79 31.31
N ARG A 401 -8.13 10.25 30.66
CA ARG A 401 -8.10 9.73 29.28
C ARG A 401 -8.50 10.78 28.25
N LYS A 402 -7.53 11.26 27.45
CA LYS A 402 -7.80 12.21 26.36
C LYS A 402 -8.74 11.62 25.30
N TRP A 403 -9.45 12.49 24.59
CA TRP A 403 -10.21 12.10 23.41
C TRP A 403 -9.26 11.69 22.29
N LYS A 404 -9.61 10.62 21.57
CA LYS A 404 -8.74 10.05 20.52
C LYS A 404 -8.43 11.06 19.41
N CYS A 405 -9.46 11.76 18.91
CA CYS A 405 -9.29 12.74 17.84
C CYS A 405 -8.32 13.88 18.24
N GLU A 406 -8.46 14.43 19.44
CA GLU A 406 -7.57 15.47 19.98
C GLU A 406 -6.15 14.95 20.22
N ALA A 407 -6.00 13.76 20.81
CA ALA A 407 -4.70 13.16 21.07
C ALA A 407 -3.95 12.82 19.76
N ALA A 408 -4.66 12.29 18.76
CA ALA A 408 -4.09 11.95 17.46
C ALA A 408 -3.68 13.22 16.71
N ALA A 409 -4.52 14.27 16.73
CA ALA A 409 -4.21 15.55 16.13
C ALA A 409 -2.97 16.20 16.76
N SER A 410 -2.90 16.23 18.10
CA SER A 410 -1.74 16.76 18.83
C SER A 410 -0.47 15.98 18.50
N ALA A 411 -0.50 14.65 18.58
CA ALA A 411 0.67 13.82 18.32
C ALA A 411 1.16 13.94 16.86
N LEU A 412 0.24 14.06 15.90
CA LEU A 412 0.61 14.25 14.51
C LEU A 412 1.15 15.67 14.24
N LYS A 413 0.64 16.68 14.95
CA LYS A 413 1.16 18.06 14.90
C LYS A 413 2.56 18.18 15.47
N ASP A 414 2.88 17.41 16.50
CA ASP A 414 4.24 17.31 17.04
C ASP A 414 5.22 16.68 16.02
N ILE A 415 4.73 15.76 15.17
CA ILE A 415 5.54 15.13 14.11
C ILE A 415 5.66 16.04 12.88
N TYR A 416 4.57 16.71 12.49
CA TYR A 416 4.47 17.55 11.30
C TYR A 416 3.88 18.93 11.63
N PRO A 417 4.69 19.87 12.17
CA PRO A 417 4.20 21.15 12.69
C PRO A 417 3.51 22.04 11.65
N ASP A 418 3.86 21.95 10.38
CA ASP A 418 3.29 22.81 9.33
C ASP A 418 2.00 22.27 8.70
N MET A 419 1.67 21.00 8.93
CA MET A 419 0.45 20.39 8.37
C MET A 419 -0.78 20.94 9.10
N GLU A 420 -1.84 21.25 8.36
CA GLU A 420 -3.12 21.62 8.98
C GLU A 420 -3.76 20.36 9.57
N ILE A 421 -3.82 20.27 10.90
CA ILE A 421 -4.31 19.07 11.59
C ILE A 421 -5.39 19.46 12.57
N ALA A 422 -6.52 18.78 12.50
CA ALA A 422 -7.66 19.00 13.39
C ALA A 422 -8.23 17.68 13.92
N GLY A 423 -8.81 17.73 15.11
CA GLY A 423 -9.54 16.63 15.73
C GLY A 423 -10.98 17.05 16.02
N GLU A 424 -11.92 16.36 15.40
CA GLU A 424 -13.36 16.61 15.49
C GLU A 424 -14.01 15.52 16.33
N ARG A 425 -14.52 15.92 17.50
CA ARG A 425 -15.23 15.01 18.40
C ARG A 425 -16.70 14.93 18.02
N ILE A 426 -17.04 13.95 17.18
CA ILE A 426 -18.41 13.74 16.69
C ILE A 426 -18.73 12.25 16.73
N THR A 427 -19.95 11.92 17.16
CA THR A 427 -20.46 10.53 17.06
C THR A 427 -21.06 10.35 15.68
N VAL A 428 -20.59 9.36 14.93
CA VAL A 428 -21.18 9.04 13.62
C VAL A 428 -22.44 8.21 13.83
N PRO A 429 -23.62 8.66 13.35
CA PRO A 429 -24.86 7.90 13.43
C PRO A 429 -24.75 6.55 12.70
N MET A 430 -25.30 5.51 13.32
CA MET A 430 -25.22 4.14 12.83
C MET A 430 -26.63 3.58 12.59
N PRO A 431 -26.94 3.01 11.41
CA PRO A 431 -28.16 2.24 11.21
C PRO A 431 -28.36 1.17 12.31
N GLY A 432 -29.58 1.05 12.82
CA GLY A 432 -29.97 0.04 13.82
C GLY A 432 -29.66 0.42 15.27
N HIS A 433 -29.19 1.64 15.49
CA HIS A 433 -28.95 2.21 16.82
C HIS A 433 -29.94 3.33 17.07
N PHE A 434 -30.73 3.20 18.15
CA PHE A 434 -31.78 4.14 18.47
C PHE A 434 -31.23 5.56 18.67
N VAL A 435 -31.88 6.52 18.01
CA VAL A 435 -31.64 7.96 18.13
C VAL A 435 -32.93 8.61 18.63
N ASP A 436 -32.81 9.23 19.78
CA ASP A 436 -33.86 10.04 20.39
C ASP A 436 -33.94 11.41 19.71
N ILE A 437 -35.05 11.67 19.03
CA ILE A 437 -35.32 12.91 18.27
C ILE A 437 -36.35 13.81 18.97
N GLU A 438 -36.47 13.73 20.29
CA GLU A 438 -37.33 14.62 21.07
C GLU A 438 -36.55 15.77 21.75
N GLY A 439 -37.10 16.98 21.70
CA GLY A 439 -36.59 18.15 22.44
C GLY A 439 -35.18 18.60 22.03
N GLU A 440 -34.32 18.89 23.02
CA GLU A 440 -32.95 19.38 22.79
C GLU A 440 -32.03 18.38 22.06
N LYS A 441 -32.36 17.08 22.11
CA LYS A 441 -31.55 16.04 21.44
C LYS A 441 -31.72 16.04 19.92
N GLU A 442 -32.88 16.45 19.40
CA GLU A 442 -33.09 16.62 17.94
C GLU A 442 -32.13 17.67 17.38
N GLN A 443 -31.99 18.81 18.08
CA GLN A 443 -31.10 19.90 17.66
C GLN A 443 -29.63 19.46 17.67
N SER A 444 -29.19 18.81 18.76
CA SER A 444 -27.81 18.31 18.84
C SER A 444 -27.49 17.25 17.77
N PHE A 445 -28.43 16.34 17.48
CA PHE A 445 -28.24 15.33 16.43
C PHE A 445 -28.20 15.97 15.03
N ALA A 446 -29.08 16.94 14.77
CA ALA A 446 -29.08 17.70 13.52
C ALA A 446 -27.75 18.45 13.31
N GLU A 447 -27.23 19.09 14.36
CA GLU A 447 -25.93 19.76 14.33
C GLU A 447 -24.78 18.80 14.01
N ASP A 448 -24.75 17.62 14.64
CA ASP A 448 -23.74 16.60 14.38
C ASP A 448 -23.77 16.11 12.93
N VAL A 449 -24.96 15.78 12.40
CA VAL A 449 -25.12 15.36 10.99
C VAL A 449 -24.68 16.46 10.03
N ASN A 450 -25.11 17.70 10.25
CA ASN A 450 -24.73 18.85 9.42
C ASN A 450 -23.21 19.13 9.48
N ARG A 451 -22.59 18.93 10.64
CA ARG A 451 -21.14 19.09 10.82
C ARG A 451 -20.38 17.98 10.08
N LEU A 452 -20.84 16.73 10.14
CA LEU A 452 -20.28 15.61 9.37
C LEU A 452 -20.36 15.88 7.86
N GLU A 453 -21.49 16.37 7.36
CA GLU A 453 -21.65 16.75 5.96
C GLU A 453 -20.72 17.90 5.55
N ARG A 454 -20.59 18.93 6.40
CA ARG A 454 -19.64 20.03 6.16
C ARG A 454 -18.20 19.53 6.10
N LEU A 455 -17.82 18.60 6.98
CA LEU A 455 -16.48 18.01 6.95
C LEU A 455 -16.26 17.22 5.66
N VAL A 456 -17.22 16.41 5.22
CA VAL A 456 -17.08 15.65 3.97
C VAL A 456 -17.00 16.57 2.75
N SER A 457 -17.86 17.60 2.67
CA SER A 457 -17.86 18.54 1.53
C SER A 457 -16.60 19.39 1.43
N THR A 458 -15.96 19.73 2.55
CA THR A 458 -14.75 20.57 2.60
C THR A 458 -13.44 19.81 2.40
N HIS A 459 -13.44 18.48 2.51
CA HIS A 459 -12.25 17.65 2.31
C HIS A 459 -12.26 16.97 0.93
N ASP A 460 -11.10 16.65 0.38
CA ASP A 460 -10.96 16.06 -0.96
C ASP A 460 -11.09 14.53 -0.92
N ILE A 461 -10.45 13.91 0.07
CA ILE A 461 -10.36 12.46 0.23
C ILE A 461 -10.92 12.05 1.59
N ILE A 462 -11.82 11.06 1.57
CA ILE A 462 -12.54 10.59 2.74
C ILE A 462 -12.13 9.14 3.02
N PHE A 463 -11.50 8.89 4.15
CA PHE A 463 -11.14 7.55 4.60
C PHE A 463 -12.17 7.03 5.60
N LEU A 464 -12.74 5.87 5.33
CA LEU A 464 -13.72 5.21 6.19
C LEU A 464 -13.02 4.07 6.96
N LEU A 465 -12.64 4.36 8.22
CA LEU A 465 -11.72 3.55 9.01
C LEU A 465 -12.34 3.00 10.30
N PHE A 466 -13.64 3.19 10.51
CA PHE A 466 -14.35 2.63 11.66
C PHE A 466 -14.37 1.11 11.63
N ASP A 467 -14.41 0.52 12.81
CA ASP A 467 -14.41 -0.93 13.02
C ASP A 467 -15.76 -1.57 12.65
N THR A 468 -16.86 -0.82 12.62
CA THR A 468 -18.20 -1.36 12.34
C THR A 468 -18.68 -1.00 10.94
N ARG A 469 -19.49 -1.87 10.34
CA ARG A 469 -20.08 -1.66 9.01
C ARG A 469 -21.06 -0.49 9.03
N GLU A 470 -21.86 -0.38 10.08
CA GLU A 470 -22.93 0.60 10.24
C GLU A 470 -22.36 2.02 10.28
N ALA A 471 -21.24 2.24 10.98
CA ALA A 471 -20.57 3.54 11.05
C ALA A 471 -19.99 4.02 9.71
N ARG A 472 -19.90 3.15 8.70
CA ARG A 472 -19.42 3.49 7.35
C ARG A 472 -20.56 3.95 6.44
N TRP A 473 -21.82 3.74 6.81
CA TRP A 473 -22.97 4.01 5.94
C TRP A 473 -23.12 5.50 5.63
N LEU A 474 -23.27 6.35 6.65
CA LEU A 474 -23.45 7.79 6.45
C LEU A 474 -22.25 8.45 5.74
N PRO A 475 -20.98 8.18 6.12
CA PRO A 475 -19.84 8.69 5.37
C PRO A 475 -19.81 8.25 3.90
N THR A 476 -20.25 7.03 3.59
CA THR A 476 -20.35 6.55 2.20
C THR A 476 -21.39 7.34 1.41
N LEU A 477 -22.57 7.54 1.99
CA LEU A 477 -23.65 8.33 1.41
C LEU A 477 -23.21 9.77 1.13
N LEU A 478 -22.64 10.44 2.14
CA LEU A 478 -22.18 11.83 2.03
C LEU A 478 -21.04 11.98 1.00
N SER A 479 -20.12 11.02 0.95
CA SER A 479 -19.04 11.04 -0.04
C SER A 479 -19.56 10.92 -1.47
N CYS A 480 -20.57 10.06 -1.68
CA CYS A 480 -21.23 9.94 -2.99
C CYS A 480 -21.99 11.22 -3.37
N LEU A 481 -22.75 11.79 -2.41
CA LEU A 481 -23.52 13.03 -2.56
C LEU A 481 -22.62 14.21 -3.00
N HIS A 482 -21.47 14.37 -2.36
CA HIS A 482 -20.53 15.47 -2.60
C HIS A 482 -19.44 15.15 -3.64
N ASN A 483 -19.55 14.02 -4.35
CA ASN A 483 -18.59 13.55 -5.35
C ASN A 483 -17.14 13.52 -4.81
N LYS A 484 -16.92 12.95 -3.63
CA LYS A 484 -15.61 12.85 -2.99
C LYS A 484 -14.94 11.52 -3.25
N ILE A 485 -13.60 11.51 -3.25
CA ILE A 485 -12.84 10.27 -3.31
C ILE A 485 -12.97 9.57 -1.95
N ALA A 486 -13.71 8.46 -1.90
CA ALA A 486 -13.86 7.68 -0.67
C ALA A 486 -13.04 6.40 -0.72
N ILE A 487 -12.31 6.12 0.36
CA ILE A 487 -11.48 4.92 0.54
C ILE A 487 -11.95 4.20 1.81
N THR A 488 -12.47 2.99 1.66
CA THR A 488 -12.75 2.12 2.79
C THR A 488 -11.59 1.20 3.06
N VAL A 489 -11.16 1.12 4.32
CA VAL A 489 -10.18 0.14 4.78
C VAL A 489 -10.82 -0.70 5.89
N ALA A 490 -10.86 -2.01 5.69
CA ALA A 490 -11.44 -2.98 6.62
C ALA A 490 -10.39 -4.00 7.05
N LEU A 491 -10.46 -4.44 8.31
CA LEU A 491 -9.55 -5.42 8.88
C LEU A 491 -10.34 -6.63 9.39
N GLY A 492 -9.92 -7.82 8.97
CA GLY A 492 -10.26 -9.07 9.63
C GLY A 492 -9.16 -9.49 10.62
N PHE A 493 -9.19 -10.74 11.07
CA PHE A 493 -8.13 -11.28 11.95
C PHE A 493 -6.76 -11.33 11.27
N ASP A 494 -6.70 -11.93 10.08
CA ASP A 494 -5.50 -12.12 9.27
C ASP A 494 -5.66 -11.63 7.83
N SER A 495 -6.75 -10.90 7.55
CA SER A 495 -7.09 -10.36 6.22
C SER A 495 -7.37 -8.87 6.26
N TYR A 496 -7.27 -8.19 5.12
CA TYR A 496 -7.66 -6.79 4.95
C TYR A 496 -8.36 -6.55 3.61
N LEU A 497 -9.15 -5.49 3.55
CA LEU A 497 -9.79 -4.96 2.35
C LEU A 497 -9.51 -3.46 2.24
N ILE A 498 -9.08 -3.02 1.07
CA ILE A 498 -8.96 -1.62 0.69
C ILE A 498 -9.81 -1.43 -0.55
N LEU A 499 -10.73 -0.47 -0.53
CA LEU A 499 -11.70 -0.25 -1.61
C LEU A 499 -11.81 1.25 -1.88
N ARG A 500 -11.59 1.67 -3.13
CA ARG A 500 -11.96 3.03 -3.58
C ARG A 500 -13.38 3.03 -4.13
N HIS A 501 -14.21 3.98 -3.74
CA HIS A 501 -15.61 4.00 -4.15
C HIS A 501 -15.74 4.59 -5.55
N GLY A 502 -16.87 4.32 -6.22
CA GLY A 502 -17.21 4.99 -7.47
C GLY A 502 -17.36 6.49 -7.29
N PHE A 503 -16.81 7.27 -8.23
CA PHE A 503 -16.82 8.72 -8.15
C PHE A 503 -18.17 9.31 -8.58
N GLY A 504 -18.83 10.00 -7.65
CA GLY A 504 -20.10 10.70 -7.86
C GLY A 504 -21.34 9.83 -8.02
N CYS A 505 -22.46 10.38 -8.51
CA CYS A 505 -23.77 9.69 -8.55
C CYS A 505 -24.07 8.86 -9.82
N GLY A 506 -23.15 8.78 -10.80
CA GLY A 506 -23.36 7.96 -12.00
C GLY A 506 -24.40 8.51 -12.99
N LYS A 507 -24.43 9.83 -13.25
CA LYS A 507 -25.26 10.38 -14.34
C LYS A 507 -24.68 9.96 -15.69
N LYS A 508 -25.48 9.31 -16.56
CA LYS A 508 -25.17 9.20 -17.99
C LYS A 508 -25.06 10.62 -18.57
N SER A 509 -23.97 10.94 -19.27
CA SER A 509 -23.82 12.24 -19.93
C SER A 509 -24.90 12.43 -20.99
N ALA A 510 -25.55 13.59 -20.97
CA ALA A 510 -26.66 13.98 -21.85
C ALA A 510 -26.23 14.37 -23.28
N THR A 511 -25.24 13.67 -23.87
CA THR A 511 -24.75 13.96 -25.24
C THR A 511 -24.93 12.80 -26.23
N ASP A 512 -25.51 11.67 -25.82
CA ASP A 512 -25.88 10.58 -26.73
C ASP A 512 -27.40 10.49 -26.87
N ASP A 513 -28.00 11.53 -27.45
CA ASP A 513 -29.37 11.47 -27.97
C ASP A 513 -29.36 10.85 -29.37
N SER A 514 -29.34 9.51 -29.40
CA SER A 514 -30.00 8.75 -30.47
C SER A 514 -30.39 7.36 -29.96
N ASP A 515 -31.66 7.03 -30.15
CA ASP A 515 -32.33 5.74 -29.98
C ASP A 515 -32.82 5.32 -28.57
N VAL A 516 -33.97 5.90 -28.20
CA VAL A 516 -34.92 5.31 -27.24
C VAL A 516 -35.72 4.20 -27.95
N HIS A 517 -35.34 2.94 -27.70
CA HIS A 517 -36.21 1.77 -27.47
C HIS A 517 -35.44 0.45 -27.70
N SER A 518 -34.83 -0.13 -26.65
CA SER A 518 -34.70 -1.59 -26.52
C SER A 518 -34.39 -2.01 -25.08
N PRO A 519 -35.04 -3.05 -24.53
CA PRO A 519 -34.62 -3.68 -23.28
C PRO A 519 -33.47 -4.66 -23.58
N LEU A 520 -32.41 -4.58 -22.77
CA LEU A 520 -31.25 -5.50 -22.76
C LEU A 520 -30.41 -5.49 -24.06
N GLN A 521 -29.70 -4.39 -24.31
CA GLN A 521 -28.59 -4.38 -25.27
C GLN A 521 -27.31 -4.96 -24.65
N ASN A 522 -26.84 -6.03 -25.26
CA ASN A 522 -25.47 -6.49 -25.47
C ASN A 522 -24.37 -5.84 -24.60
N VAL A 523 -23.80 -6.64 -23.68
CA VAL A 523 -22.46 -6.37 -23.12
C VAL A 523 -21.45 -6.77 -24.19
N GLU A 524 -21.35 -5.96 -25.24
CA GLU A 524 -20.11 -5.93 -26.02
C GLU A 524 -19.00 -5.40 -25.11
N SER A 525 -17.83 -6.00 -25.22
CA SER A 525 -16.61 -5.67 -24.50
C SER A 525 -16.20 -4.21 -24.70
N THR A 526 -16.71 -3.29 -23.87
CA THR A 526 -16.15 -1.95 -23.73
C THR A 526 -15.04 -1.99 -22.68
N THR A 527 -13.81 -2.09 -23.19
CA THR A 527 -12.58 -1.46 -22.68
C THR A 527 -12.71 -0.68 -21.36
N SER A 528 -12.14 -1.21 -20.27
CA SER A 528 -11.94 -0.57 -18.95
C SER A 528 -13.20 -0.05 -18.21
N ALA A 529 -13.49 -0.59 -17.02
CA ALA A 529 -14.58 -0.08 -16.18
C ALA A 529 -14.25 1.36 -15.71
N SER A 530 -15.13 2.31 -16.02
CA SER A 530 -14.99 3.72 -15.63
C SER A 530 -14.97 3.88 -14.11
N GLY A 531 -14.08 4.75 -13.60
CA GLY A 531 -13.97 5.03 -12.15
C GLY A 531 -15.26 5.59 -11.54
N ALA A 532 -16.14 6.19 -12.35
CA ALA A 532 -17.45 6.64 -11.90
C ALA A 532 -18.39 5.47 -11.56
N ASN A 533 -18.29 4.35 -12.27
CA ASN A 533 -19.20 3.21 -12.13
C ASN A 533 -18.72 2.13 -11.17
N LEU A 534 -17.70 2.40 -10.35
CA LEU A 534 -17.24 1.44 -9.36
C LEU A 534 -18.20 1.30 -8.17
N ALA A 535 -18.28 0.09 -7.64
CA ALA A 535 -19.07 -0.20 -6.46
C ALA A 535 -18.54 0.52 -5.21
N CYS A 536 -19.45 1.00 -4.36
CA CYS A 536 -19.10 1.37 -2.99
C CYS A 536 -19.02 0.12 -2.09
N TYR A 537 -18.62 0.31 -0.83
CA TYR A 537 -18.56 -0.76 0.17
C TYR A 537 -19.85 -1.59 0.28
N PHE A 538 -21.01 -0.94 0.16
CA PHE A 538 -22.34 -1.55 0.31
C PHE A 538 -22.94 -2.07 -1.01
N CYS A 539 -22.26 -1.96 -2.14
CA CYS A 539 -22.75 -2.53 -3.40
C CYS A 539 -22.58 -4.05 -3.47
N CYS A 540 -21.66 -4.61 -2.67
CA CYS A 540 -21.31 -6.03 -2.73
C CYS A 540 -22.17 -6.92 -1.82
N ASP A 541 -23.09 -6.35 -1.04
CA ASP A 541 -23.94 -7.08 -0.08
C ASP A 541 -25.34 -6.42 -0.02
N VAL A 542 -26.37 -7.18 -0.39
CA VAL A 542 -27.77 -6.75 -0.65
C VAL A 542 -28.68 -6.77 0.58
N THR A 543 -28.11 -6.50 1.76
CA THR A 543 -28.83 -6.48 3.04
C THR A 543 -28.63 -5.15 3.78
N ALA A 544 -29.70 -4.62 4.38
CA ALA A 544 -29.60 -3.44 5.25
C ALA A 544 -28.62 -3.70 6.41
N PRO A 545 -27.86 -2.68 6.86
CA PRO A 545 -26.94 -2.84 7.98
C PRO A 545 -27.78 -3.04 9.26
N GLY A 546 -27.78 -4.26 9.80
CA GLY A 546 -28.45 -4.58 11.07
C GLY A 546 -27.62 -4.16 12.29
N ASN A 547 -28.11 -4.40 13.51
CA ASN A 547 -27.33 -4.13 14.71
C ASN A 547 -26.28 -5.24 14.94
N SER A 548 -25.09 -5.05 14.37
CA SER A 548 -24.03 -6.05 14.46
C SER A 548 -23.48 -6.27 15.87
N THR A 549 -23.72 -5.40 16.88
CA THR A 549 -23.23 -5.68 18.25
C THR A 549 -23.81 -6.97 18.86
N ARG A 550 -24.87 -7.55 18.25
CA ARG A 550 -25.44 -8.87 18.60
C ARG A 550 -25.06 -10.01 17.67
N ASP A 551 -24.88 -9.79 16.36
CA ASP A 551 -24.70 -10.85 15.35
C ASP A 551 -23.35 -10.72 14.60
N ARG A 552 -22.50 -11.76 14.73
CA ARG A 552 -21.05 -11.69 14.45
C ARG A 552 -20.68 -12.07 13.00
N THR A 553 -20.11 -11.15 12.22
CA THR A 553 -19.38 -11.44 10.95
C THR A 553 -18.11 -10.57 10.78
N LEU A 554 -17.40 -10.77 9.65
CA LEU A 554 -16.00 -10.43 9.27
C LEU A 554 -15.42 -9.08 9.76
N ASP A 555 -16.26 -8.05 9.96
CA ASP A 555 -15.86 -6.70 10.38
C ASP A 555 -15.65 -6.54 11.90
N GLN A 556 -16.06 -7.51 12.72
CA GLN A 556 -16.07 -7.34 14.19
C GLN A 556 -14.84 -7.84 14.96
N GLN A 557 -13.70 -8.09 14.29
CA GLN A 557 -12.50 -8.64 14.95
C GLN A 557 -11.32 -7.66 15.08
N CYS A 558 -11.56 -6.35 14.98
CA CYS A 558 -10.51 -5.32 15.10
C CYS A 558 -9.76 -5.36 16.46
N THR A 559 -10.37 -5.91 17.52
CA THR A 559 -9.71 -6.18 18.81
C THR A 559 -8.76 -7.38 18.80
N VAL A 560 -8.86 -8.27 17.80
CA VAL A 560 -8.07 -9.51 17.69
C VAL A 560 -7.22 -9.56 16.41
N THR A 561 -7.22 -8.51 15.58
CA THR A 561 -6.39 -8.46 14.36
C THR A 561 -4.90 -8.64 14.66
N ARG A 562 -4.20 -9.42 13.82
CA ARG A 562 -2.72 -9.53 13.90
C ARG A 562 -2.09 -8.15 13.67
N PRO A 563 -1.15 -7.68 14.52
CA PRO A 563 -0.65 -6.30 14.47
C PRO A 563 -0.18 -5.81 13.10
N GLY A 564 0.52 -6.67 12.34
CA GLY A 564 1.06 -6.35 11.01
C GLY A 564 0.02 -6.09 9.92
N VAL A 565 -1.20 -6.62 10.06
CA VAL A 565 -2.27 -6.47 9.05
C VAL A 565 -2.62 -4.99 8.87
N SER A 566 -2.74 -4.27 9.99
CA SER A 566 -3.07 -2.84 9.97
C SER A 566 -1.99 -2.00 9.27
N MET A 567 -0.71 -2.31 9.48
CA MET A 567 0.40 -1.58 8.85
C MET A 567 0.42 -1.80 7.34
N ILE A 568 0.23 -3.05 6.88
CA ILE A 568 0.16 -3.39 5.46
C ILE A 568 -1.03 -2.70 4.81
N ALA A 569 -2.21 -2.80 5.41
CA ALA A 569 -3.43 -2.20 4.87
C ALA A 569 -3.33 -0.67 4.78
N SER A 570 -2.80 -0.02 5.82
CA SER A 570 -2.61 1.44 5.84
C SER A 570 -1.61 1.91 4.78
N GLY A 571 -0.47 1.21 4.63
CA GLY A 571 0.52 1.52 3.60
C GLY A 571 -0.07 1.42 2.19
N LEU A 572 -0.70 0.28 1.86
CA LEU A 572 -1.32 0.07 0.55
C LEU A 572 -2.47 1.05 0.27
N ALA A 573 -3.25 1.43 1.28
CA ALA A 573 -4.31 2.43 1.11
C ALA A 573 -3.74 3.82 0.77
N CYS A 574 -2.63 4.21 1.40
CA CYS A 574 -1.96 5.48 1.10
C CYS A 574 -1.32 5.44 -0.29
N GLU A 575 -0.68 4.34 -0.67
CA GLU A 575 -0.11 4.18 -2.02
C GLU A 575 -1.21 4.21 -3.11
N LEU A 576 -2.35 3.57 -2.86
CA LEU A 576 -3.50 3.63 -3.77
C LEU A 576 -3.98 5.08 -3.98
N VAL A 577 -4.12 5.84 -2.90
CA VAL A 577 -4.55 7.25 -2.96
C VAL A 577 -3.52 8.12 -3.66
N THR A 578 -2.25 7.94 -3.31
CA THR A 578 -1.12 8.66 -3.91
C THR A 578 -1.08 8.41 -5.41
N SER A 579 -1.21 7.15 -5.85
CA SER A 579 -1.33 6.79 -7.26
C SER A 579 -2.59 7.39 -7.92
N LEU A 580 -3.73 7.36 -7.22
CA LEU A 580 -5.02 7.85 -7.72
C LEU A 580 -4.98 9.36 -8.00
N ILE A 581 -4.44 10.19 -7.10
CA ILE A 581 -4.40 11.65 -7.32
C ILE A 581 -3.43 12.06 -8.42
N GLN A 582 -2.40 11.24 -8.70
CA GLN A 582 -1.47 11.48 -9.81
C GLN A 582 -2.08 11.19 -11.17
N HIS A 583 -3.16 10.40 -11.23
CA HIS A 583 -3.85 10.14 -12.48
C HIS A 583 -4.62 11.39 -12.95
N PRO A 584 -4.60 11.73 -14.25
CA PRO A 584 -5.31 12.92 -14.76
C PRO A 584 -6.80 12.96 -14.44
N LEU A 585 -7.45 11.79 -14.43
CA LEU A 585 -8.87 11.63 -14.09
C LEU A 585 -9.16 11.48 -12.57
N GLN A 586 -8.12 11.42 -11.74
CA GLN A 586 -8.22 11.27 -10.28
C GLN A 586 -9.27 10.21 -9.85
N GLY A 587 -10.30 10.61 -9.08
CA GLY A 587 -11.35 9.69 -8.63
C GLY A 587 -12.08 8.95 -9.76
N GLN A 588 -12.14 9.51 -10.97
CA GLN A 588 -12.74 8.89 -12.15
C GLN A 588 -11.79 7.95 -12.90
N ALA A 589 -10.55 7.75 -12.41
CA ALA A 589 -9.58 6.86 -13.03
C ALA A 589 -10.17 5.46 -13.25
N PRO A 590 -10.09 4.91 -14.48
CA PRO A 590 -10.62 3.59 -14.80
C PRO A 590 -9.81 2.49 -14.12
N VAL A 591 -10.37 1.28 -14.06
CA VAL A 591 -9.62 0.10 -13.58
C VAL A 591 -8.99 -0.60 -14.77
N GLU A 592 -7.65 -0.67 -14.80
CA GLU A 592 -6.91 -1.39 -15.84
C GLU A 592 -6.73 -2.87 -15.53
N LYS A 593 -6.72 -3.68 -16.60
CA LYS A 593 -6.15 -5.03 -16.58
C LYS A 593 -4.61 -4.92 -16.63
N PRO A 594 -3.86 -5.83 -15.99
CA PRO A 594 -2.41 -5.73 -15.83
C PRO A 594 -1.58 -5.55 -17.13
N ASP A 595 -2.15 -5.75 -18.32
CA ASP A 595 -1.41 -5.83 -19.58
C ASP A 595 -1.56 -4.62 -20.54
N SER A 596 -2.41 -3.61 -20.24
CA SER A 596 -2.78 -2.58 -21.25
C SER A 596 -1.98 -1.26 -21.24
N GLY A 597 -1.23 -0.94 -20.18
CA GLY A 597 -0.26 0.16 -20.12
C GLY A 597 -0.72 1.61 -20.36
N ALA A 598 -1.95 1.85 -20.81
CA ALA A 598 -2.41 3.13 -21.34
C ALA A 598 -3.05 4.07 -20.31
N ASN A 599 -3.48 3.55 -19.14
CA ASN A 599 -4.19 4.32 -18.10
C ASN A 599 -3.57 4.17 -16.69
N ARG A 600 -2.24 4.09 -16.60
CA ARG A 600 -1.51 4.04 -15.31
C ARG A 600 -1.18 5.44 -14.81
N SER A 601 -1.11 5.61 -13.49
CA SER A 601 -0.44 6.80 -12.93
C SER A 601 1.07 6.63 -13.04
N CYS A 602 1.81 7.72 -12.78
CA CYS A 602 3.27 7.66 -12.65
C CYS A 602 3.76 6.76 -11.51
N LEU A 603 2.86 6.31 -10.62
CA LEU A 603 3.15 5.40 -9.50
C LEU A 603 2.57 3.99 -9.70
N GLY A 604 1.94 3.71 -10.85
CA GLY A 604 1.49 2.38 -11.24
C GLY A 604 -0.04 2.25 -11.37
N VAL A 605 -0.53 1.04 -11.08
CA VAL A 605 -1.94 0.66 -11.29
C VAL A 605 -2.86 1.20 -10.19
N ILE A 606 -4.13 1.43 -10.54
CA ILE A 606 -5.15 1.97 -9.64
C ILE A 606 -6.32 0.96 -9.54
N PRO A 607 -6.16 -0.11 -8.75
CA PRO A 607 -7.20 -1.12 -8.58
C PRO A 607 -8.46 -0.54 -7.92
N HIS A 608 -9.60 -1.21 -8.10
CA HIS A 608 -10.82 -0.89 -7.39
C HIS A 608 -10.78 -1.42 -5.94
N GLN A 609 -10.57 -2.72 -5.78
CA GLN A 609 -10.44 -3.38 -4.48
C GLN A 609 -9.09 -4.10 -4.38
N ILE A 610 -8.45 -4.01 -3.23
CA ILE A 610 -7.29 -4.80 -2.84
C ILE A 610 -7.69 -5.64 -1.63
N ARG A 611 -7.61 -6.96 -1.74
CA ARG A 611 -7.82 -7.90 -0.64
C ARG A 611 -6.55 -8.67 -0.38
N GLY A 612 -6.10 -8.76 0.86
CA GLY A 612 -4.91 -9.56 1.18
C GLY A 612 -5.08 -10.39 2.43
N TYR A 613 -4.35 -11.50 2.49
CA TYR A 613 -4.31 -12.41 3.64
C TYR A 613 -2.87 -12.63 4.11
N VAL A 614 -2.56 -12.21 5.33
CA VAL A 614 -1.21 -12.27 5.92
C VAL A 614 -0.83 -13.70 6.33
N ASN A 615 -1.79 -14.62 6.43
CA ASN A 615 -1.49 -16.04 6.67
C ASN A 615 -0.87 -16.74 5.46
N ARG A 616 -1.14 -16.25 4.25
CA ARG A 616 -0.66 -16.78 2.97
C ARG A 616 0.30 -15.83 2.26
N PHE A 617 0.36 -14.58 2.70
CA PHE A 617 1.08 -13.49 2.03
C PHE A 617 0.58 -13.29 0.58
N ASP A 618 -0.72 -13.46 0.34
CA ASP A 618 -1.35 -13.24 -0.95
C ASP A 618 -2.17 -11.92 -0.98
N GLN A 619 -2.27 -11.33 -2.17
CA GLN A 619 -3.03 -10.11 -2.45
C GLN A 619 -3.75 -10.23 -3.79
N TRP A 620 -5.04 -9.92 -3.81
CA TRP A 620 -5.91 -10.01 -4.97
C TRP A 620 -6.53 -8.64 -5.28
N ASN A 621 -6.61 -8.30 -6.56
CA ASN A 621 -7.29 -7.10 -7.04
C ASN A 621 -8.63 -7.50 -7.67
N LEU A 622 -9.72 -6.87 -7.24
CA LEU A 622 -11.07 -7.16 -7.71
C LEU A 622 -11.75 -5.89 -8.21
N THR A 623 -12.56 -6.03 -9.26
CA THR A 623 -13.37 -4.94 -9.81
C THR A 623 -14.83 -5.35 -9.74
N VAL A 624 -15.67 -4.43 -9.26
CA VAL A 624 -17.11 -4.65 -9.08
C VAL A 624 -17.79 -3.36 -9.50
N GLU A 625 -18.85 -3.47 -10.28
CA GLU A 625 -19.62 -2.33 -10.75
C GLU A 625 -20.66 -1.90 -9.71
N ARG A 626 -21.04 -0.62 -9.79
CA ARG A 626 -22.04 0.00 -8.93
C ARG A 626 -23.37 -0.71 -9.05
N PHE A 627 -23.95 -1.08 -7.91
CA PHE A 627 -25.27 -1.69 -7.85
C PHE A 627 -26.36 -0.60 -7.81
N ALA A 628 -27.30 -0.65 -8.75
CA ALA A 628 -28.35 0.37 -8.90
C ALA A 628 -29.26 0.50 -7.67
N SER A 629 -29.54 -0.60 -6.96
CA SER A 629 -30.32 -0.61 -5.72
C SER A 629 -29.44 -0.63 -4.46
N CYS A 630 -28.23 -0.07 -4.51
CA CYS A 630 -27.36 0.01 -3.34
C CYS A 630 -27.96 0.88 -2.23
N ILE A 631 -28.02 0.36 -1.01
CA ILE A 631 -28.51 1.04 0.20
C ILE A 631 -27.71 2.27 0.66
N ALA A 632 -26.59 2.61 0.00
CA ALA A 632 -25.75 3.73 0.39
C ALA A 632 -25.46 4.70 -0.76
N CYS A 633 -25.18 4.22 -1.98
CA CYS A 633 -24.74 5.08 -3.09
C CYS A 633 -25.71 5.12 -4.28
N SER A 634 -26.90 4.52 -4.16
CA SER A 634 -27.92 4.60 -5.19
C SER A 634 -28.61 5.96 -5.21
N GLU A 635 -29.11 6.34 -6.38
CA GLU A 635 -29.83 7.60 -6.57
C GLU A 635 -31.06 7.76 -5.65
N PRO A 636 -31.91 6.72 -5.41
CA PRO A 636 -33.03 6.83 -4.48
C PRO A 636 -32.63 7.20 -3.05
N VAL A 637 -31.54 6.62 -2.53
CA VAL A 637 -31.06 6.91 -1.17
C VAL A 637 -30.51 8.33 -1.08
N ILE A 638 -29.77 8.76 -2.11
CA ILE A 638 -29.20 10.11 -2.19
C ILE A 638 -30.32 11.16 -2.26
N ASP A 639 -31.36 10.92 -3.04
CA ASP A 639 -32.49 11.84 -3.16
C ASP A 639 -33.36 11.89 -1.90
N GLN A 640 -33.49 10.78 -1.16
CA GLN A 640 -34.14 10.79 0.15
C GLN A 640 -33.35 11.60 1.17
N TYR A 641 -32.02 11.48 1.19
CA TYR A 641 -31.18 12.34 2.04
C TYR A 641 -31.31 13.82 1.68
N LYS A 642 -31.31 14.18 0.39
CA LYS A 642 -31.51 15.59 -0.03
C LYS A 642 -32.86 16.17 0.43
N ARG A 643 -33.91 15.34 0.55
CA ARG A 643 -35.24 15.77 0.99
C ARG A 643 -35.38 15.79 2.51
N GLY A 644 -34.90 14.76 3.18
CA GLY A 644 -35.11 14.53 4.62
C GLY A 644 -33.96 14.96 5.52
N GLY A 645 -32.76 15.22 4.97
CA GLY A 645 -31.58 15.65 5.72
C GLY A 645 -31.30 14.77 6.95
N PHE A 646 -31.06 15.40 8.10
CA PHE A 646 -30.81 14.69 9.35
C PHE A 646 -31.99 13.83 9.82
N ARG A 647 -33.24 14.16 9.47
CA ARG A 647 -34.40 13.36 9.85
C ARG A 647 -34.39 12.02 9.14
N PHE A 648 -34.05 12.00 7.85
CA PHE A 648 -33.86 10.74 7.12
C PHE A 648 -32.76 9.87 7.76
N VAL A 649 -31.66 10.48 8.23
CA VAL A 649 -30.61 9.74 8.95
C VAL A 649 -31.15 9.16 10.26
N ALA A 650 -31.92 9.92 11.03
CA ALA A 650 -32.55 9.44 12.26
C ALA A 650 -33.54 8.29 11.99
N ASP A 651 -34.36 8.41 10.94
CA ASP A 651 -35.32 7.38 10.53
C ASP A 651 -34.60 6.08 10.18
N VAL A 652 -33.50 6.15 9.42
CA VAL A 652 -32.66 4.97 9.08
C VAL A 652 -31.95 4.39 10.31
N CYS A 653 -31.52 5.23 11.25
CA CYS A 653 -30.94 4.79 12.52
C CYS A 653 -31.95 3.98 13.35
N ASN A 654 -33.19 4.45 13.42
CA ASN A 654 -34.27 3.82 14.17
C ASN A 654 -34.90 2.62 13.44
N ASP A 655 -34.97 2.66 12.11
CA ASP A 655 -35.48 1.58 11.26
C ASP A 655 -34.61 1.41 9.99
N PRO A 656 -33.61 0.52 10.01
CA PRO A 656 -32.76 0.23 8.86
C PRO A 656 -33.50 -0.37 7.67
N THR A 657 -34.68 -0.98 7.88
CA THR A 657 -35.44 -1.62 6.79
C THR A 657 -35.97 -0.61 5.78
N LEU A 658 -36.11 0.66 6.19
CA LEU A 658 -36.41 1.79 5.33
C LEU A 658 -35.47 1.89 4.12
N LEU A 659 -34.18 1.56 4.29
CA LEU A 659 -33.22 1.57 3.18
C LEU A 659 -33.55 0.52 2.11
N GLU A 660 -34.09 -0.63 2.51
CA GLU A 660 -34.50 -1.69 1.59
C GLU A 660 -35.73 -1.26 0.79
N THR A 661 -36.70 -0.62 1.45
CA THR A 661 -37.89 -0.07 0.80
C THR A 661 -37.58 1.06 -0.17
N ILE A 662 -36.70 1.99 0.19
CA ILE A 662 -36.31 3.11 -0.68
C ILE A 662 -35.61 2.64 -1.95
N THR A 663 -34.78 1.61 -1.83
CA THR A 663 -33.99 1.07 -2.94
C THR A 663 -34.77 0.07 -3.80
N GLY A 664 -35.99 -0.29 -3.39
CA GLY A 664 -36.77 -1.37 -4.00
C GLY A 664 -36.11 -2.74 -3.79
N LEU A 665 -35.22 -2.87 -2.81
CA LEU A 665 -34.64 -4.15 -2.41
C LEU A 665 -35.68 -5.06 -1.75
N ASP A 666 -36.66 -4.49 -1.05
CA ASP A 666 -37.83 -5.22 -0.54
C ASP A 666 -38.65 -5.81 -1.69
N ARG A 667 -38.96 -5.03 -2.72
CA ARG A 667 -39.64 -5.49 -3.94
C ARG A 667 -38.78 -6.42 -4.76
N LEU A 668 -37.46 -6.26 -4.83
CA LEU A 668 -36.59 -7.25 -5.50
C LEU A 668 -36.52 -8.56 -4.71
N LYS A 669 -36.58 -8.50 -3.38
CA LYS A 669 -36.66 -9.68 -2.51
C LYS A 669 -38.04 -10.33 -2.60
N ASP A 670 -39.09 -9.53 -2.69
CA ASP A 670 -40.48 -9.98 -2.78
C ASP A 670 -40.84 -10.41 -4.20
N ASP A 671 -40.34 -9.80 -5.27
CA ASP A 671 -40.39 -10.26 -6.66
C ASP A 671 -39.54 -11.51 -6.85
N ALA A 672 -38.41 -11.65 -6.11
CA ALA A 672 -37.68 -12.92 -6.06
C ALA A 672 -38.48 -13.99 -5.32
N LYS A 673 -39.26 -13.63 -4.29
CA LYS A 673 -40.20 -14.54 -3.62
C LYS A 673 -41.45 -14.80 -4.46
N ASP A 674 -41.94 -13.82 -5.22
CA ASP A 674 -43.17 -13.86 -6.01
C ASP A 674 -42.91 -14.48 -7.38
N MET A 675 -41.72 -14.37 -7.96
CA MET A 675 -41.26 -15.28 -9.02
C MET A 675 -41.23 -16.72 -8.51
N LEU A 676 -40.77 -16.93 -7.27
CA LEU A 676 -40.83 -18.24 -6.61
C LEU A 676 -42.29 -18.69 -6.38
N VAL A 677 -43.21 -17.79 -5.97
CA VAL A 677 -44.63 -18.08 -5.72
C VAL A 677 -45.44 -18.21 -7.01
N ILE A 678 -45.12 -17.50 -8.08
CA ILE A 678 -45.74 -17.60 -9.42
C ILE A 678 -45.22 -18.85 -10.14
N GLU A 679 -43.93 -19.21 -10.03
CA GLU A 679 -43.43 -20.53 -10.46
C GLU A 679 -44.05 -21.69 -9.66
N LEU A 680 -44.45 -21.45 -8.39
CA LEU A 680 -45.19 -22.41 -7.57
C LEU A 680 -46.70 -22.45 -7.93
N ALA A 681 -47.32 -21.31 -8.24
CA ALA A 681 -48.76 -21.18 -8.51
C ALA A 681 -49.13 -21.64 -9.93
N GLU A 682 -48.28 -21.43 -10.94
CA GLU A 682 -48.49 -21.97 -12.31
C GLU A 682 -48.38 -23.50 -12.35
N ARG A 683 -47.78 -24.13 -11.34
CA ARG A 683 -47.76 -25.60 -11.16
C ARG A 683 -48.99 -26.17 -10.44
N MET A 684 -49.88 -25.34 -9.90
CA MET A 684 -51.02 -25.78 -9.08
C MET A 684 -52.38 -25.28 -9.59
N ILE A 685 -52.73 -25.51 -10.85
CA ILE A 685 -54.14 -25.43 -11.30
C ILE A 685 -54.52 -26.67 -12.11
N ARG A 686 -55.07 -27.66 -11.39
CA ARG A 686 -56.35 -28.37 -11.65
C ARG A 686 -56.46 -29.50 -10.62
N PRO A 687 -57.46 -29.47 -9.74
CA PRO A 687 -58.23 -30.71 -9.56
C PRO A 687 -59.75 -30.50 -9.45
N ASP A 688 -60.42 -31.55 -9.93
CA ASP A 688 -61.84 -31.84 -10.03
C ASP A 688 -62.67 -31.56 -8.76
N GLU A 689 -63.85 -30.94 -8.94
CA GLU A 689 -64.80 -30.52 -7.88
C GLU A 689 -65.51 -31.68 -7.14
N LYS A 690 -65.18 -32.95 -7.40
CA LYS A 690 -65.91 -34.10 -6.84
C LYS A 690 -65.38 -34.66 -5.51
N LEU A 691 -64.22 -34.21 -5.03
CA LEU A 691 -63.56 -34.80 -3.85
C LEU A 691 -63.84 -34.06 -2.52
N LEU A 692 -64.46 -32.89 -2.57
CA LEU A 692 -64.70 -32.04 -1.38
C LEU A 692 -65.97 -32.38 -0.57
N GLU A 693 -66.86 -33.22 -1.10
CA GLU A 693 -68.11 -33.57 -0.41
C GLU A 693 -67.99 -34.78 0.53
N ASN A 694 -67.00 -35.65 0.30
CA ASN A 694 -66.85 -36.89 1.10
C ASN A 694 -66.09 -36.70 2.42
N TRP A 695 -65.41 -35.57 2.60
CA TRP A 695 -64.47 -35.38 3.74
C TRP A 695 -65.11 -34.78 4.99
N LYS A 696 -66.37 -34.33 4.94
CA LYS A 696 -67.04 -33.70 6.09
C LYS A 696 -67.68 -34.66 7.09
N ASN A 697 -67.78 -35.94 6.77
CA ASN A 697 -68.49 -36.90 7.61
C ASN A 697 -67.56 -38.05 8.01
N GLN A 698 -66.90 -37.92 9.16
CA GLN A 698 -66.60 -38.97 10.15
C GLN A 698 -65.26 -38.72 10.83
N THR A 699 -65.28 -38.26 12.08
CA THR A 699 -64.82 -39.08 13.23
C THR A 699 -65.02 -38.33 14.55
N THR A 700 -65.80 -38.95 15.44
CA THR A 700 -65.70 -38.77 16.89
C THR A 700 -65.15 -40.07 17.48
N SER A 701 -64.26 -39.88 18.46
CA SER A 701 -63.97 -40.74 19.61
C SER A 701 -63.05 -41.98 19.49
N SER A 702 -61.98 -41.86 20.29
CA SER A 702 -61.41 -42.82 21.26
C SER A 702 -60.53 -43.99 20.78
N ILE A 703 -59.27 -43.86 21.20
CA ILE A 703 -58.12 -44.78 21.16
C ILE A 703 -58.31 -45.95 22.15
N LYS A 704 -57.84 -47.15 21.78
CA LYS A 704 -57.06 -48.03 22.69
C LYS A 704 -56.26 -49.13 21.96
N SER A 705 -54.94 -49.02 22.18
CA SER A 705 -53.89 -50.05 22.29
C SER A 705 -53.47 -50.94 21.11
N VAL A 706 -52.17 -50.77 20.80
CA VAL A 706 -51.11 -51.81 20.66
C VAL A 706 -51.31 -52.79 19.51
N GLU A 707 -51.07 -52.32 18.29
CA GLU A 707 -50.51 -53.04 17.14
C GLU A 707 -50.39 -52.04 15.99
N ASP A 708 -49.28 -51.31 15.94
CA ASP A 708 -48.73 -50.61 14.75
C ASP A 708 -47.48 -49.83 15.17
N ARG A 709 -46.29 -50.38 14.86
CA ARG A 709 -45.04 -49.58 14.73
C ARG A 709 -44.60 -49.46 13.27
N LEU A 710 -45.56 -49.65 12.37
CA LEU A 710 -45.61 -49.16 11.01
C LEU A 710 -46.59 -47.98 11.04
N LEU A 711 -46.09 -46.76 11.25
CA LEU A 711 -46.73 -45.43 11.06
C LEU A 711 -46.03 -44.42 11.97
N LEU A 712 -44.95 -43.84 11.48
CA LEU A 712 -44.44 -42.50 11.88
C LEU A 712 -44.34 -41.60 10.63
N ASP A 713 -45.23 -41.83 9.66
CA ASP A 713 -45.66 -40.81 8.71
C ASP A 713 -46.81 -40.02 9.39
N GLU A 714 -46.82 -38.70 9.21
CA GLU A 714 -47.80 -37.72 9.75
C GLU A 714 -47.47 -37.05 11.10
N VAL A 715 -46.31 -36.37 11.14
CA VAL A 715 -46.30 -34.95 11.52
C VAL A 715 -45.84 -34.20 10.29
N GLY A 716 -46.76 -33.54 9.59
CA GLY A 716 -46.52 -32.82 8.34
C GLY A 716 -45.62 -31.60 8.53
N VAL A 717 -44.35 -31.85 8.79
CA VAL A 717 -43.26 -30.97 8.40
C VAL A 717 -42.95 -31.38 6.96
N GLU A 718 -43.35 -30.58 5.97
CA GLU A 718 -42.75 -30.70 4.64
C GLU A 718 -41.28 -30.29 4.77
N VAL A 719 -40.45 -31.24 5.17
CA VAL A 719 -39.03 -31.20 4.92
C VAL A 719 -38.91 -31.21 3.41
N ASN A 720 -38.52 -30.08 2.83
CA ASN A 720 -38.21 -29.93 1.42
C ASN A 720 -37.00 -30.83 1.09
N THR A 721 -37.29 -32.13 0.98
CA THR A 721 -36.38 -33.22 0.64
C THR A 721 -36.73 -33.62 -0.78
N GLY A 722 -35.87 -33.23 -1.72
CA GLY A 722 -36.13 -33.57 -3.11
C GLY A 722 -35.20 -32.88 -4.08
N ILE A 723 -33.88 -33.00 -3.91
CA ILE A 723 -33.05 -33.01 -5.12
C ILE A 723 -33.34 -34.37 -5.79
N LEU A 724 -34.28 -34.38 -6.73
CA LEU A 724 -34.68 -35.57 -7.47
C LEU A 724 -33.57 -35.94 -8.47
N TYR A 725 -32.65 -36.78 -8.02
CA TYR A 725 -31.58 -37.34 -8.86
C TYR A 725 -32.11 -38.55 -9.66
N ASN A 726 -32.15 -38.39 -10.98
CA ASN A 726 -32.69 -39.30 -12.03
C ASN A 726 -34.21 -39.29 -12.22
N THR A 727 -34.67 -38.44 -13.14
CA THR A 727 -36.03 -38.50 -13.71
C THR A 727 -36.32 -39.79 -14.51
N ASN A 728 -35.31 -40.55 -14.93
CA ASN A 728 -35.49 -41.80 -15.69
C ASN A 728 -35.34 -43.09 -14.86
N LEU A 729 -35.02 -43.01 -13.56
CA LEU A 729 -34.97 -44.18 -12.64
C LEU A 729 -36.06 -44.13 -11.55
N THR A 730 -36.93 -43.12 -11.57
CA THR A 730 -38.13 -43.02 -10.71
C THR A 730 -39.07 -44.21 -10.83
N ALA A 731 -38.96 -45.01 -11.90
CA ALA A 731 -39.70 -46.27 -12.05
C ALA A 731 -39.24 -47.39 -11.09
N PHE A 732 -38.08 -47.25 -10.43
CA PHE A 732 -37.50 -48.29 -9.56
C PHE A 732 -37.30 -47.77 -8.14
N SER A 733 -37.61 -48.62 -7.15
CA SER A 733 -37.32 -48.30 -5.74
C SER A 733 -35.81 -48.14 -5.51
N VAL A 734 -35.43 -47.37 -4.48
CA VAL A 734 -34.01 -47.18 -4.09
C VAL A 734 -33.28 -48.52 -3.96
N GLN A 735 -33.93 -49.54 -3.40
CA GLN A 735 -33.36 -50.88 -3.25
C GLN A 735 -33.11 -51.56 -4.60
N GLN A 736 -34.04 -51.43 -5.55
CA GLN A 736 -33.86 -51.95 -6.92
C GLN A 736 -32.74 -51.22 -7.67
N GLN A 737 -32.57 -49.92 -7.43
CA GLN A 737 -31.44 -49.15 -7.99
C GLN A 737 -30.10 -49.65 -7.45
N ARG A 738 -29.99 -49.89 -6.13
CA ARG A 738 -28.77 -50.43 -5.47
C ARG A 738 -28.34 -51.78 -6.04
N VAL A 739 -29.30 -52.71 -6.24
CA VAL A 739 -29.04 -54.06 -6.78
C VAL A 739 -28.52 -54.03 -8.23
N ARG A 740 -28.83 -52.98 -9.00
CA ARG A 740 -28.42 -52.86 -10.40
C ARG A 740 -27.03 -52.26 -10.58
N LEU A 741 -26.44 -51.68 -9.54
CA LEU A 741 -25.08 -51.15 -9.60
C LEU A 741 -24.07 -52.29 -9.81
N PRO A 742 -23.03 -52.12 -10.65
CA PRO A 742 -22.06 -53.18 -10.93
C PRO A 742 -21.38 -53.74 -9.68
N ILE A 743 -21.10 -52.89 -8.69
CA ILE A 743 -20.47 -53.29 -7.41
C ILE A 743 -21.29 -54.33 -6.62
N TYR A 744 -22.61 -54.40 -6.84
CA TYR A 744 -23.49 -55.29 -6.08
C TYR A 744 -23.14 -56.77 -6.28
N LYS A 745 -22.73 -57.16 -7.49
CA LYS A 745 -22.30 -58.53 -7.79
C LYS A 745 -21.09 -58.98 -6.96
N ASN A 746 -20.30 -58.01 -6.49
CA ASN A 746 -19.10 -58.25 -5.71
C ASN A 746 -19.33 -58.02 -4.21
N ARG A 747 -20.55 -57.75 -3.74
CA ARG A 747 -20.85 -57.46 -2.32
C ARG A 747 -20.26 -58.50 -1.38
N ASP A 748 -20.63 -59.77 -1.56
CA ASP A 748 -20.21 -60.85 -0.66
C ASP A 748 -18.70 -61.14 -0.80
N VAL A 749 -18.15 -60.94 -2.00
CA VAL A 749 -16.70 -61.04 -2.25
C VAL A 749 -15.95 -59.94 -1.50
N ILE A 750 -16.44 -58.70 -1.50
CA ILE A 750 -15.83 -57.57 -0.77
C ILE A 750 -15.83 -57.85 0.73
N LEU A 751 -16.94 -58.34 1.28
CA LEU A 751 -17.06 -58.68 2.70
C LEU A 751 -16.12 -59.83 3.09
N TYR A 752 -16.01 -60.88 2.26
CA TYR A 752 -15.03 -61.94 2.47
C TYR A 752 -13.58 -61.44 2.40
N LEU A 753 -13.26 -60.61 1.41
CA LEU A 753 -11.90 -60.13 1.20
C LEU A 753 -11.44 -59.16 2.30
N ILE A 754 -12.32 -58.31 2.85
CA ILE A 754 -11.95 -57.40 3.95
C ILE A 754 -11.79 -58.12 5.29
N GLU A 755 -12.45 -59.26 5.47
CA GLU A 755 -12.20 -60.13 6.62
C GLU A 755 -10.84 -60.83 6.49
N LYS A 756 -10.51 -61.30 5.28
CA LYS A 756 -9.28 -62.06 4.99
C LYS A 756 -8.03 -61.19 4.89
N TYR A 757 -8.09 -60.06 4.21
CA TYR A 757 -6.96 -59.19 3.93
C TYR A 757 -7.10 -57.88 4.70
N GLN A 758 -5.98 -57.37 5.23
CA GLN A 758 -5.99 -56.12 5.98
C GLN A 758 -6.23 -54.91 5.07
N THR A 759 -5.70 -54.94 3.83
CA THR A 759 -5.89 -53.88 2.83
C THR A 759 -6.54 -54.41 1.56
N LEU A 760 -7.66 -53.82 1.15
CA LEU A 760 -8.34 -54.16 -0.10
C LEU A 760 -8.23 -53.00 -1.09
N ILE A 761 -7.69 -53.26 -2.28
CA ILE A 761 -7.59 -52.27 -3.35
C ILE A 761 -8.68 -52.57 -4.35
N ILE A 762 -9.65 -51.67 -4.46
CA ILE A 762 -10.81 -51.81 -5.34
C ILE A 762 -10.59 -50.90 -6.54
N PHE A 763 -10.37 -51.54 -7.68
CA PHE A 763 -10.28 -50.88 -8.97
C PHE A 763 -11.61 -50.99 -9.70
N GLY A 764 -12.14 -49.87 -10.18
CA GLY A 764 -13.31 -49.86 -11.05
C GLY A 764 -13.66 -48.44 -11.49
N GLU A 765 -14.33 -48.30 -12.62
CA GLU A 765 -14.66 -46.99 -13.18
C GLU A 765 -15.58 -46.17 -12.26
N THR A 766 -15.56 -44.85 -12.41
CA THR A 766 -16.49 -43.96 -11.70
C THR A 766 -17.94 -44.26 -12.10
N GLY A 767 -18.84 -44.34 -11.11
CA GLY A 767 -20.26 -44.66 -11.34
C GLY A 767 -20.63 -46.14 -11.13
N CYS A 768 -19.68 -47.03 -10.85
CA CYS A 768 -20.00 -48.44 -10.53
C CYS A 768 -20.55 -48.66 -9.10
N GLY A 769 -20.56 -47.63 -8.25
CA GLY A 769 -21.15 -47.67 -6.90
C GLY A 769 -20.17 -47.87 -5.74
N LYS A 770 -18.84 -47.75 -5.93
CA LYS A 770 -17.83 -47.94 -4.86
C LYS A 770 -18.09 -47.06 -3.64
N SER A 771 -18.06 -45.75 -3.85
CA SER A 771 -18.15 -44.71 -2.82
C SER A 771 -19.49 -44.69 -2.09
N THR A 772 -20.58 -45.10 -2.77
CA THR A 772 -21.92 -45.11 -2.20
C THR A 772 -22.26 -46.41 -1.50
N GLN A 773 -21.91 -47.57 -2.08
CA GLN A 773 -22.39 -48.86 -1.58
C GLN A 773 -21.43 -49.54 -0.60
N ILE A 774 -20.11 -49.43 -0.78
CA ILE A 774 -19.14 -50.13 0.08
C ILE A 774 -19.29 -49.73 1.56
N PRO A 775 -19.40 -48.44 1.93
CA PRO A 775 -19.62 -48.06 3.33
C PRO A 775 -20.92 -48.66 3.90
N GLN A 776 -21.96 -48.77 3.08
CA GLN A 776 -23.24 -49.37 3.48
C GLN A 776 -23.12 -50.89 3.68
N TYR A 777 -22.39 -51.60 2.82
CA TYR A 777 -22.16 -53.04 2.99
C TYR A 777 -21.40 -53.34 4.28
N LEU A 778 -20.40 -52.52 4.62
CA LEU A 778 -19.65 -52.65 5.86
C LEU A 778 -20.51 -52.36 7.09
N LEU A 779 -21.35 -51.33 7.03
CA LEU A 779 -22.31 -51.02 8.09
C LEU A 779 -23.29 -52.18 8.31
N GLU A 780 -23.86 -52.72 7.24
CA GLU A 780 -24.78 -53.87 7.26
C GLU A 780 -24.12 -55.15 7.80
N ALA A 781 -22.82 -55.32 7.58
CA ALA A 781 -22.04 -56.45 8.07
C ALA A 781 -21.52 -56.27 9.52
N GLY A 782 -21.90 -55.18 10.21
CA GLY A 782 -21.57 -54.97 11.63
C GLY A 782 -20.22 -54.30 11.89
N TRP A 783 -19.52 -53.81 10.86
CA TRP A 783 -18.21 -53.15 11.06
C TRP A 783 -18.28 -51.85 11.87
N ALA A 784 -19.47 -51.26 12.00
CA ALA A 784 -19.68 -50.03 12.78
C ALA A 784 -20.45 -50.24 14.11
N GLU A 785 -20.47 -51.46 14.67
CA GLU A 785 -21.13 -51.71 15.96
C GLU A 785 -20.42 -51.03 17.14
N LYS A 786 -19.08 -51.15 17.22
CA LYS A 786 -18.25 -50.59 18.29
C LYS A 786 -17.51 -49.31 17.90
N GLN A 787 -17.24 -49.15 16.61
CA GLN A 787 -16.44 -48.08 16.01
C GLN A 787 -17.17 -47.51 14.79
N LYS A 788 -16.55 -46.59 14.06
CA LYS A 788 -17.12 -45.94 12.87
C LYS A 788 -16.41 -46.37 11.60
N ILE A 789 -17.06 -46.15 10.46
CA ILE A 789 -16.46 -46.28 9.13
C ILE A 789 -16.08 -44.88 8.66
N CYS A 790 -14.81 -44.68 8.31
CA CYS A 790 -14.31 -43.43 7.73
C CYS A 790 -14.24 -43.56 6.21
N VAL A 791 -14.76 -42.57 5.49
CA VAL A 791 -14.58 -42.43 4.04
C VAL A 791 -13.87 -41.11 3.77
N SER A 792 -12.65 -41.18 3.27
CA SER A 792 -11.85 -40.03 2.85
C SER A 792 -12.08 -39.75 1.37
N GLU A 793 -12.40 -38.51 1.07
CA GLU A 793 -12.67 -38.01 -0.28
C GLU A 793 -11.81 -36.77 -0.56
N PRO A 794 -11.09 -36.68 -1.69
CA PRO A 794 -10.23 -35.53 -1.96
C PRO A 794 -11.00 -34.21 -2.14
N ARG A 795 -12.26 -34.29 -2.61
CA ARG A 795 -13.09 -33.12 -2.95
C ARG A 795 -14.19 -32.87 -1.92
N ARG A 796 -14.30 -31.62 -1.45
CA ARG A 796 -15.37 -31.19 -0.52
C ARG A 796 -16.77 -31.48 -1.06
N VAL A 797 -17.05 -31.11 -2.32
CA VAL A 797 -18.39 -31.28 -2.93
C VAL A 797 -18.76 -32.77 -3.01
N ALA A 798 -17.80 -33.63 -3.36
CA ALA A 798 -18.00 -35.07 -3.41
C ALA A 798 -18.29 -35.64 -2.02
N ALA A 799 -17.49 -35.29 -1.00
CA ALA A 799 -17.71 -35.75 0.37
C ALA A 799 -19.12 -35.41 0.90
N VAL A 800 -19.59 -34.19 0.65
CA VAL A 800 -20.93 -33.74 1.07
C VAL A 800 -22.02 -34.48 0.28
N THR A 801 -21.93 -34.49 -1.04
CA THR A 801 -22.96 -35.10 -1.91
C THR A 801 -23.05 -36.62 -1.75
N LEU A 802 -21.92 -37.30 -1.53
CA LEU A 802 -21.90 -38.73 -1.22
C LEU A 802 -22.55 -39.02 0.13
N ALA A 803 -22.24 -38.23 1.17
CA ALA A 803 -22.87 -38.38 2.47
C ALA A 803 -24.39 -38.16 2.40
N THR A 804 -24.83 -37.10 1.70
CA THR A 804 -26.25 -36.83 1.44
C THR A 804 -26.90 -37.99 0.72
N ARG A 805 -26.29 -38.49 -0.36
CA ARG A 805 -26.83 -39.61 -1.15
C ARG A 805 -26.94 -40.89 -0.32
N VAL A 806 -25.93 -41.21 0.49
CA VAL A 806 -25.94 -42.42 1.32
C VAL A 806 -26.96 -42.29 2.45
N ALA A 807 -27.15 -41.10 3.02
CA ALA A 807 -28.22 -40.83 3.99
C ALA A 807 -29.61 -41.05 3.36
N GLU A 808 -29.84 -40.50 2.14
CA GLU A 808 -31.08 -40.70 1.38
C GLU A 808 -31.33 -42.18 1.05
N GLU A 809 -30.31 -42.90 0.57
CA GLU A 809 -30.45 -44.32 0.21
C GLU A 809 -30.78 -45.21 1.42
N ARG A 810 -30.37 -44.78 2.63
CA ARG A 810 -30.67 -45.44 3.91
C ARG A 810 -31.93 -44.94 4.59
N ALA A 811 -32.64 -43.98 3.99
CA ALA A 811 -33.76 -43.28 4.62
C ALA A 811 -33.40 -42.73 6.03
N SER A 812 -32.20 -42.18 6.15
CA SER A 812 -31.65 -41.61 7.40
C SER A 812 -31.47 -40.11 7.27
N ILE A 813 -31.61 -39.39 8.39
CA ILE A 813 -31.36 -37.94 8.43
C ILE A 813 -29.84 -37.72 8.36
N LEU A 814 -29.39 -36.88 7.42
CA LEU A 814 -27.98 -36.50 7.30
C LEU A 814 -27.47 -35.94 8.64
N GLY A 815 -26.29 -36.38 9.06
CA GLY A 815 -25.68 -36.07 10.36
C GLY A 815 -26.10 -37.00 11.50
N HIS A 816 -27.12 -37.85 11.32
CA HIS A 816 -27.48 -38.89 12.29
C HIS A 816 -26.62 -40.15 12.08
N GLU A 817 -27.06 -41.15 11.32
CA GLU A 817 -26.32 -42.39 11.06
C GLU A 817 -25.17 -42.19 10.06
N VAL A 818 -25.39 -41.32 9.07
CA VAL A 818 -24.44 -40.96 8.01
C VAL A 818 -24.18 -39.46 8.11
N GLY A 819 -22.93 -39.04 8.17
CA GLY A 819 -22.57 -37.62 8.27
C GLY A 819 -21.26 -37.31 7.54
N TYR A 820 -20.95 -36.02 7.44
CA TYR A 820 -19.70 -35.56 6.82
C TYR A 820 -18.97 -34.52 7.67
N VAL A 821 -17.66 -34.44 7.49
CA VAL A 821 -16.82 -33.38 8.05
C VAL A 821 -15.85 -32.86 7.00
N VAL A 822 -16.02 -31.59 6.66
CA VAL A 822 -15.13 -30.86 5.76
C VAL A 822 -14.67 -29.58 6.45
N ARG A 823 -13.75 -28.84 5.83
CA ARG A 823 -13.21 -27.64 6.47
C ARG A 823 -14.32 -26.62 6.74
N PHE A 824 -14.45 -26.22 8.00
CA PHE A 824 -15.45 -25.27 8.53
C PHE A 824 -16.90 -25.79 8.60
N ASP A 825 -17.12 -27.08 8.37
CA ASP A 825 -18.47 -27.63 8.24
C ASP A 825 -18.47 -29.10 8.74
N ASP A 826 -19.07 -29.31 9.91
CA ASP A 826 -19.16 -30.62 10.58
C ASP A 826 -20.64 -30.95 10.78
N PHE A 827 -21.13 -31.91 10.03
CA PHE A 827 -22.50 -32.37 10.07
C PHE A 827 -22.52 -33.82 10.57
N THR A 828 -22.09 -34.01 11.82
CA THR A 828 -22.06 -35.30 12.50
C THR A 828 -22.59 -35.22 13.92
N GLN A 829 -23.12 -36.33 14.44
CA GLN A 829 -23.49 -36.51 15.84
C GLN A 829 -22.56 -37.56 16.45
N SER A 830 -21.84 -37.17 17.50
CA SER A 830 -20.71 -37.94 18.04
C SER A 830 -21.09 -39.35 18.50
N ASP A 831 -22.31 -39.55 19.00
CA ASP A 831 -22.87 -40.79 19.51
C ASP A 831 -23.62 -41.62 18.46
N LYS A 832 -24.11 -40.99 17.39
CA LYS A 832 -24.99 -41.62 16.40
C LYS A 832 -24.31 -41.92 15.07
N THR A 833 -23.44 -41.04 14.58
CA THR A 833 -22.84 -41.21 13.25
C THR A 833 -21.94 -42.43 13.20
N ARG A 834 -22.30 -43.35 12.29
CA ARG A 834 -21.61 -44.62 12.03
C ARG A 834 -20.76 -44.56 10.76
N ILE A 835 -21.25 -43.89 9.71
CA ILE A 835 -20.49 -43.63 8.48
C ILE A 835 -20.12 -42.15 8.44
N LYS A 836 -18.82 -41.85 8.43
CA LYS A 836 -18.28 -40.49 8.45
C LYS A 836 -17.49 -40.22 7.18
N PHE A 837 -18.08 -39.45 6.26
CA PHE A 837 -17.38 -38.91 5.09
C PHE A 837 -16.54 -37.71 5.50
N MET A 838 -15.33 -37.56 4.96
CA MET A 838 -14.50 -36.41 5.25
C MET A 838 -13.49 -36.14 4.16
N THR A 839 -12.95 -34.92 4.11
CA THR A 839 -11.83 -34.64 3.21
C THR A 839 -10.51 -35.20 3.74
N ASP A 840 -9.56 -35.55 2.86
CA ASP A 840 -8.24 -36.05 3.24
C ASP A 840 -7.54 -35.20 4.31
N GLY A 841 -7.60 -33.87 4.17
CA GLY A 841 -7.01 -32.95 5.16
C GLY A 841 -7.67 -32.99 6.54
N ILE A 842 -8.95 -33.37 6.63
CA ILE A 842 -9.65 -33.63 7.90
C ILE A 842 -9.21 -34.97 8.47
N LEU A 843 -9.03 -36.01 7.64
CA LEU A 843 -8.49 -37.29 8.10
C LEU A 843 -7.08 -37.15 8.68
N VAL A 844 -6.19 -36.35 8.06
CA VAL A 844 -4.87 -36.08 8.66
C VAL A 844 -4.98 -35.38 10.02
N ARG A 845 -5.98 -34.50 10.22
CA ARG A 845 -6.23 -33.88 11.54
C ARG A 845 -6.79 -34.86 12.55
N GLU A 846 -7.65 -35.79 12.13
CA GLU A 846 -8.10 -36.90 12.98
C GLU A 846 -6.90 -37.76 13.42
N ILE A 847 -5.95 -38.05 12.51
CA ILE A 847 -4.70 -38.74 12.86
C ILE A 847 -3.85 -37.91 13.84
N MET A 848 -3.80 -36.58 13.70
CA MET A 848 -3.09 -35.73 14.66
C MET A 848 -3.70 -35.78 16.07
N LYS A 849 -5.03 -35.89 16.16
CA LYS A 849 -5.74 -35.98 17.43
C LYS A 849 -5.68 -37.39 18.03
N ASP A 850 -5.81 -38.40 17.18
CA ASP A 850 -5.80 -39.81 17.50
C ASP A 850 -4.90 -40.55 16.51
N PRO A 851 -3.58 -40.66 16.80
CA PRO A 851 -2.58 -41.23 15.88
C PRO A 851 -2.83 -42.67 15.47
N LEU A 852 -3.70 -43.39 16.20
CA LEU A 852 -4.06 -44.77 15.94
C LEU A 852 -5.50 -44.89 15.40
N LEU A 853 -6.24 -43.80 15.20
CA LEU A 853 -7.60 -43.82 14.67
C LEU A 853 -8.53 -44.80 15.41
N ASN A 854 -8.46 -44.82 16.75
CA ASN A 854 -9.24 -45.69 17.65
C ASN A 854 -10.75 -45.58 17.50
N GLN A 855 -11.26 -44.49 16.94
CA GLN A 855 -12.67 -44.36 16.65
C GLN A 855 -13.13 -45.11 15.38
N PHE A 856 -12.22 -45.59 14.54
CA PHE A 856 -12.54 -46.23 13.26
C PHE A 856 -12.13 -47.72 13.22
N SER A 857 -13.00 -48.55 12.64
CA SER A 857 -12.73 -49.97 12.34
C SER A 857 -12.29 -50.16 10.90
N VAL A 858 -12.81 -49.33 10.00
CA VAL A 858 -12.48 -49.32 8.57
C VAL A 858 -12.22 -47.89 8.11
N VAL A 859 -11.13 -47.69 7.38
CA VAL A 859 -10.84 -46.45 6.66
C VAL A 859 -10.87 -46.74 5.17
N ILE A 860 -11.66 -45.96 4.43
CA ILE A 860 -11.76 -46.00 2.98
C ILE A 860 -11.09 -44.74 2.45
N VAL A 861 -10.05 -44.87 1.64
CA VAL A 861 -9.46 -43.75 0.90
C VAL A 861 -9.99 -43.83 -0.52
N ASP A 862 -10.91 -42.94 -0.85
CA ASP A 862 -11.55 -42.91 -2.15
C ASP A 862 -10.81 -42.00 -3.13
N GLU A 863 -11.03 -42.24 -4.43
CA GLU A 863 -10.42 -41.52 -5.54
C GLU A 863 -8.89 -41.35 -5.39
N ALA A 864 -8.21 -42.38 -4.85
CA ALA A 864 -6.78 -42.33 -4.51
C ALA A 864 -5.86 -42.05 -5.71
N HIS A 865 -6.38 -42.19 -6.93
CA HIS A 865 -5.72 -41.84 -8.17
C HIS A 865 -5.58 -40.32 -8.43
N GLU A 866 -6.27 -39.46 -7.69
CA GLU A 866 -6.05 -38.00 -7.80
C GLU A 866 -4.65 -37.59 -7.32
N ARG A 867 -4.01 -38.41 -6.46
CA ARG A 867 -2.64 -38.23 -5.98
C ARG A 867 -2.35 -36.80 -5.49
N ASN A 868 -3.31 -36.24 -4.75
CA ASN A 868 -3.16 -34.95 -4.08
C ASN A 868 -2.20 -35.09 -2.87
N ILE A 869 -1.65 -33.97 -2.40
CA ILE A 869 -0.65 -34.00 -1.32
C ILE A 869 -1.17 -34.62 -0.02
N ASN A 870 -2.43 -34.35 0.35
CA ASN A 870 -3.03 -34.88 1.58
C ASN A 870 -3.33 -36.37 1.45
N THR A 871 -3.76 -36.85 0.28
CA THR A 871 -3.94 -38.28 -0.01
C THR A 871 -2.59 -38.99 0.15
N ASP A 872 -1.52 -38.52 -0.49
CA ASP A 872 -0.20 -39.16 -0.41
C ASP A 872 0.35 -39.19 1.03
N ILE A 873 0.17 -38.12 1.81
CA ILE A 873 0.50 -38.10 3.25
C ILE A 873 -0.35 -39.12 4.02
N THR A 874 -1.66 -39.13 3.77
CA THR A 874 -2.62 -40.03 4.41
C THR A 874 -2.26 -41.49 4.14
N LEU A 875 -1.93 -41.85 2.91
CA LEU A 875 -1.51 -43.21 2.54
C LEU A 875 -0.25 -43.63 3.30
N GLY A 876 0.76 -42.75 3.39
CA GLY A 876 1.99 -43.02 4.14
C GLY A 876 1.78 -43.13 5.65
N LEU A 877 0.86 -42.36 6.22
CA LEU A 877 0.47 -42.46 7.62
C LEU A 877 -0.31 -43.75 7.88
N LEU A 878 -1.30 -44.06 7.05
CA LEU A 878 -2.12 -45.27 7.16
C LEU A 878 -1.25 -46.53 7.06
N ARG A 879 -0.23 -46.56 6.19
CA ARG A 879 0.75 -47.67 6.13
C ARG A 879 1.42 -47.91 7.49
N LYS A 880 1.75 -46.85 8.24
CA LYS A 880 2.31 -46.97 9.60
C LYS A 880 1.26 -47.39 10.63
N ILE A 881 0.03 -46.88 10.51
CA ILE A 881 -1.07 -47.19 11.44
C ILE A 881 -1.46 -48.66 11.32
N ILE A 882 -1.68 -49.18 10.11
CA ILE A 882 -2.06 -50.59 9.90
C ILE A 882 -0.99 -51.57 10.39
N ALA A 883 0.29 -51.18 10.34
CA ALA A 883 1.39 -51.96 10.89
C ALA A 883 1.36 -52.02 12.44
N LYS A 884 0.71 -51.05 13.10
CA LYS A 884 0.50 -51.02 14.56
C LYS A 884 -0.89 -51.50 14.99
N ARG A 885 -1.86 -51.50 14.07
CA ARG A 885 -3.25 -51.92 14.27
C ARG A 885 -3.64 -53.02 13.28
N PRO A 886 -3.28 -54.28 13.56
CA PRO A 886 -3.61 -55.41 12.69
C PRO A 886 -5.13 -55.57 12.45
N GLU A 887 -5.96 -55.09 13.38
CA GLU A 887 -7.42 -55.13 13.31
C GLU A 887 -8.05 -54.02 12.47
N LEU A 888 -7.35 -52.90 12.22
CA LEU A 888 -7.85 -51.82 11.37
C LEU A 888 -7.86 -52.29 9.91
N ARG A 889 -8.99 -52.15 9.23
CA ARG A 889 -9.11 -52.48 7.81
C ARG A 889 -8.99 -51.23 6.94
N LEU A 890 -8.32 -51.38 5.80
CA LEU A 890 -8.08 -50.31 4.84
C LEU A 890 -8.67 -50.68 3.49
N ILE A 891 -9.45 -49.78 2.89
CA ILE A 891 -9.89 -49.90 1.50
C ILE A 891 -9.31 -48.74 0.70
N ILE A 892 -8.63 -49.04 -0.40
CA ILE A 892 -8.16 -48.05 -1.37
C ILE A 892 -9.05 -48.16 -2.62
N SER A 893 -9.84 -47.14 -2.88
CA SER A 893 -10.70 -47.08 -4.08
C SER A 893 -10.04 -46.22 -5.15
N SER A 894 -9.93 -46.75 -6.37
CA SER A 894 -9.30 -46.08 -7.50
C SER A 894 -10.03 -46.37 -8.81
N ALA A 895 -9.99 -45.41 -9.74
CA ALA A 895 -10.57 -45.51 -11.08
C ALA A 895 -9.52 -45.74 -12.18
N THR A 896 -8.22 -45.77 -11.86
CA THR A 896 -7.11 -45.91 -12.83
C THR A 896 -6.29 -47.17 -12.58
N LEU A 897 -5.56 -47.63 -13.61
CA LEU A 897 -4.84 -48.91 -13.65
C LEU A 897 -3.64 -49.05 -12.67
N ASP A 898 -3.49 -48.14 -11.71
CA ASP A 898 -2.36 -48.10 -10.78
C ASP A 898 -2.55 -49.00 -9.53
N ALA A 899 -3.46 -49.97 -9.60
CA ALA A 899 -3.78 -50.87 -8.49
C ALA A 899 -2.56 -51.67 -7.99
N LYS A 900 -1.57 -51.93 -8.87
CA LYS A 900 -0.33 -52.61 -8.53
C LYS A 900 0.58 -51.78 -7.64
N GLU A 901 0.71 -50.47 -7.87
CA GLU A 901 1.53 -49.61 -7.00
C GLU A 901 0.95 -49.55 -5.58
N PHE A 902 -0.38 -49.40 -5.46
CA PHE A 902 -1.04 -49.46 -4.15
C PHE A 902 -0.88 -50.82 -3.48
N HIS A 903 -0.98 -51.92 -4.24
CA HIS A 903 -0.78 -53.27 -3.72
C HIS A 903 0.62 -53.43 -3.16
N ASN A 904 1.64 -53.09 -3.94
CA ASN A 904 3.04 -53.18 -3.52
C ASN A 904 3.34 -52.26 -2.33
N PHE A 905 2.69 -51.10 -2.25
CA PHE A 905 2.91 -50.15 -1.15
C PHE A 905 2.34 -50.63 0.19
N PHE A 906 1.16 -51.26 0.18
CA PHE A 906 0.48 -51.72 1.40
C PHE A 906 0.68 -53.20 1.73
N ASN A 907 1.22 -53.99 0.80
CA ASN A 907 1.58 -55.38 1.10
C ASN A 907 2.80 -55.38 2.03
N ILE A 908 2.64 -55.91 3.24
CA ILE A 908 3.70 -56.01 4.26
C ILE A 908 4.25 -57.46 4.29
N ASN A 909 4.04 -58.20 3.22
CA ASN A 909 4.59 -59.54 3.07
C ASN A 909 6.07 -59.44 2.67
N ASP A 910 6.95 -59.78 3.61
CA ASP A 910 8.42 -59.81 3.40
C ASP A 910 8.90 -61.12 2.72
N SER A 911 7.98 -61.97 2.25
CA SER A 911 8.28 -63.25 1.58
C SER A 911 7.61 -63.35 0.21
N ASP A 912 8.16 -64.17 -0.69
CA ASP A 912 7.58 -64.41 -2.03
C ASP A 912 6.34 -65.32 -2.00
N ASP A 913 5.88 -65.77 -0.83
CA ASP A 913 4.69 -66.62 -0.68
C ASP A 913 3.40 -65.79 -0.77
N PRO A 914 2.59 -65.93 -1.84
CA PRO A 914 1.38 -65.12 -2.01
C PRO A 914 0.30 -65.40 -0.95
N SER A 915 0.36 -66.53 -0.23
CA SER A 915 -0.59 -66.86 0.82
C SER A 915 -0.48 -65.94 2.05
N ARG A 916 0.66 -65.25 2.19
CA ARG A 916 0.95 -64.29 3.28
C ARG A 916 0.67 -62.84 2.90
N ASN A 917 0.13 -62.59 1.71
CA ASN A 917 -0.19 -61.23 1.28
C ASN A 917 -1.19 -60.58 2.24
N THR A 918 -0.88 -59.37 2.69
CA THR A 918 -1.77 -58.58 3.56
C THR A 918 -2.71 -57.69 2.76
N SER A 919 -2.49 -57.57 1.45
CA SER A 919 -3.31 -56.78 0.55
C SER A 919 -3.79 -57.57 -0.68
N PHE A 920 -4.94 -57.19 -1.24
CA PHE A 920 -5.54 -57.85 -2.40
C PHE A 920 -6.14 -56.82 -3.37
N ILE A 921 -6.04 -57.08 -4.68
CA ILE A 921 -6.65 -56.25 -5.73
C ILE A 921 -7.94 -56.90 -6.20
N LEU A 922 -9.06 -56.18 -6.06
CA LEU A 922 -10.35 -56.53 -6.62
C LEU A 922 -10.68 -55.61 -7.80
N SER A 923 -10.85 -56.19 -8.98
CA SER A 923 -11.34 -55.47 -10.15
C SER A 923 -12.86 -55.59 -10.25
N VAL A 924 -13.53 -54.46 -10.44
CA VAL A 924 -14.98 -54.37 -10.62
C VAL A 924 -15.26 -53.87 -12.02
N GLU A 925 -15.90 -54.70 -12.84
CA GLU A 925 -16.27 -54.34 -14.20
C GLU A 925 -17.31 -53.21 -14.20
N GLY A 926 -17.02 -52.14 -14.94
CA GLY A 926 -17.96 -51.03 -15.15
C GLY A 926 -19.10 -51.41 -16.09
N ARG A 927 -20.24 -50.72 -15.96
CA ARG A 927 -21.27 -50.63 -17.01
C ARG A 927 -21.22 -49.24 -17.61
N THR A 928 -20.14 -48.90 -18.30
CA THR A 928 -20.13 -47.72 -19.17
C THR A 928 -20.69 -48.12 -20.52
N CYS A 929 -21.67 -47.36 -20.99
CA CYS A 929 -22.10 -47.44 -22.37
C CYS A 929 -20.97 -46.93 -23.27
N PRO A 930 -20.85 -47.43 -24.52
CA PRO A 930 -19.79 -47.00 -25.42
C PRO A 930 -19.82 -45.48 -25.65
N VAL A 931 -18.63 -44.87 -25.69
CA VAL A 931 -18.44 -43.45 -25.99
C VAL A 931 -17.62 -43.32 -27.27
N ASP A 932 -18.21 -42.73 -28.31
CA ASP A 932 -17.48 -42.42 -29.54
C ASP A 932 -16.60 -41.19 -29.33
N VAL A 933 -15.30 -41.32 -29.62
CA VAL A 933 -14.32 -40.25 -29.44
C VAL A 933 -13.98 -39.64 -30.79
N PHE A 934 -14.14 -38.32 -30.90
CA PHE A 934 -13.82 -37.54 -32.09
C PHE A 934 -12.68 -36.55 -31.78
N HIS A 935 -11.74 -36.42 -32.70
CA HIS A 935 -10.62 -35.47 -32.61
C HIS A 935 -10.66 -34.45 -33.75
N LEU A 936 -10.09 -33.27 -33.51
CA LEU A 936 -9.91 -32.30 -34.58
C LEU A 936 -8.83 -32.74 -35.56
N LYS A 937 -9.00 -32.43 -36.85
CA LYS A 937 -7.96 -32.73 -37.86
C LYS A 937 -6.71 -31.87 -37.71
N ARG A 938 -6.83 -30.66 -37.15
CA ARG A 938 -5.75 -29.70 -36.95
C ARG A 938 -5.91 -29.00 -35.60
N PRO A 939 -4.82 -28.55 -34.94
CA PRO A 939 -4.90 -27.75 -33.73
C PRO A 939 -5.65 -26.45 -33.99
N ILE A 940 -6.35 -25.96 -32.97
CA ILE A 940 -7.12 -24.71 -33.02
C ILE A 940 -6.46 -23.64 -32.11
N PRO A 941 -6.50 -22.35 -32.49
CA PRO A 941 -5.91 -21.29 -31.67
C PRO A 941 -6.71 -20.97 -30.41
N ASP A 942 -8.05 -21.06 -30.48
CA ASP A 942 -8.96 -20.68 -29.39
C ASP A 942 -9.94 -21.82 -29.11
N TYR A 943 -9.62 -22.60 -28.07
CA TYR A 943 -10.44 -23.73 -27.63
C TYR A 943 -11.72 -23.28 -26.90
N VAL A 944 -11.80 -22.05 -26.38
CA VAL A 944 -13.02 -21.54 -25.73
C VAL A 944 -14.07 -21.28 -26.81
N LYS A 945 -13.71 -20.52 -27.85
CA LYS A 945 -14.61 -20.25 -28.98
C LYS A 945 -14.99 -21.55 -29.71
N ALA A 946 -14.03 -22.46 -29.92
CA ALA A 946 -14.33 -23.76 -30.51
C ALA A 946 -15.26 -24.61 -29.64
N SER A 947 -15.17 -24.52 -28.31
CA SER A 947 -16.10 -25.19 -27.39
C SER A 947 -17.53 -24.70 -27.59
N VAL A 948 -17.72 -23.38 -27.68
CA VAL A 948 -19.02 -22.76 -27.95
C VAL A 948 -19.58 -23.23 -29.29
N ILE A 949 -18.78 -23.15 -30.37
CA ILE A 949 -19.19 -23.57 -31.71
C ILE A 949 -19.58 -25.06 -31.71
N THR A 950 -18.78 -25.91 -31.06
CA THR A 950 -19.03 -27.35 -30.97
C THR A 950 -20.31 -27.63 -30.19
N ALA A 951 -20.55 -26.96 -29.06
CA ALA A 951 -21.76 -27.11 -28.26
C ALA A 951 -23.02 -26.69 -29.04
N ILE A 952 -22.97 -25.59 -29.79
CA ILE A 952 -24.07 -25.13 -30.63
C ILE A 952 -24.31 -26.11 -31.80
N ASN A 953 -23.26 -26.64 -32.41
CA ASN A 953 -23.39 -27.65 -33.47
C ASN A 953 -24.01 -28.94 -32.96
N ILE A 954 -23.58 -29.44 -31.80
CA ILE A 954 -24.18 -30.61 -31.14
C ILE A 954 -25.67 -30.34 -30.90
N HIS A 955 -26.01 -29.18 -30.34
CA HIS A 955 -27.40 -28.82 -30.05
C HIS A 955 -28.30 -28.75 -31.30
N ARG A 956 -27.76 -28.32 -32.45
CA ARG A 956 -28.49 -28.23 -33.72
C ARG A 956 -28.62 -29.55 -34.46
N THR A 957 -27.63 -30.43 -34.35
CA THR A 957 -27.51 -31.63 -35.21
C THR A 957 -27.89 -32.92 -34.50
N GLU A 958 -27.72 -32.99 -33.18
CA GLU A 958 -28.03 -34.19 -32.41
C GLU A 958 -29.49 -34.18 -31.92
N PRO A 959 -30.13 -35.36 -31.74
CA PRO A 959 -31.52 -35.45 -31.31
C PRO A 959 -31.80 -34.78 -29.96
N PRO A 960 -33.05 -34.34 -29.70
CA PRO A 960 -33.45 -33.81 -28.40
C PRO A 960 -33.13 -34.76 -27.24
N GLY A 961 -32.62 -34.19 -26.15
CA GLY A 961 -32.17 -34.92 -24.96
C GLY A 961 -30.68 -35.27 -24.95
N GLY A 962 -30.11 -35.34 -23.74
CA GLY A 962 -28.68 -35.56 -23.51
C GLY A 962 -27.91 -34.25 -23.33
N ASP A 963 -27.36 -34.05 -22.16
CA ASP A 963 -26.72 -32.80 -21.78
C ASP A 963 -25.27 -32.75 -22.24
N ILE A 964 -24.76 -31.52 -22.37
CA ILE A 964 -23.39 -31.23 -22.81
C ILE A 964 -22.55 -30.87 -21.59
N LEU A 965 -21.37 -31.47 -21.47
CA LEU A 965 -20.35 -31.11 -20.48
C LEU A 965 -19.10 -30.61 -21.20
N ILE A 966 -18.68 -29.38 -20.91
CA ILE A 966 -17.50 -28.74 -21.50
C ILE A 966 -16.41 -28.65 -20.45
N PHE A 967 -15.20 -29.12 -20.76
CA PHE A 967 -14.01 -28.95 -19.93
C PHE A 967 -13.15 -27.79 -20.41
N LEU A 968 -12.95 -26.80 -19.54
CA LEU A 968 -12.06 -25.65 -19.70
C LEU A 968 -11.09 -25.56 -18.51
N THR A 969 -10.13 -24.63 -18.55
CA THR A 969 -9.01 -24.64 -17.60
C THR A 969 -9.25 -23.85 -16.32
N GLY A 970 -9.97 -22.73 -16.39
CA GLY A 970 -10.13 -21.80 -15.27
C GLY A 970 -11.44 -21.00 -15.29
N GLN A 971 -11.68 -20.27 -14.20
CA GLN A 971 -12.91 -19.48 -13.99
C GLN A 971 -13.19 -18.51 -15.15
N ASP A 972 -12.19 -17.74 -15.58
CA ASP A 972 -12.38 -16.72 -16.62
C ASP A 972 -12.83 -17.34 -17.95
N GLU A 973 -12.25 -18.49 -18.32
CA GLU A 973 -12.65 -19.23 -19.52
C GLU A 973 -14.06 -19.83 -19.39
N VAL A 974 -14.40 -20.36 -18.21
CA VAL A 974 -15.75 -20.90 -17.96
C VAL A 974 -16.81 -19.82 -18.07
N VAL A 975 -16.59 -18.65 -17.44
CA VAL A 975 -17.52 -17.52 -17.50
C VAL A 975 -17.64 -16.99 -18.94
N ASN A 976 -16.51 -16.77 -19.61
CA ASN A 976 -16.50 -16.32 -21.01
C ASN A 976 -17.26 -17.29 -21.93
N CYS A 977 -17.00 -18.60 -21.81
CA CYS A 977 -17.73 -19.62 -22.58
C CYS A 977 -19.24 -19.60 -22.29
N CYS A 978 -19.63 -19.44 -21.01
CA CYS A 978 -21.03 -19.34 -20.63
C CYS A 978 -21.72 -18.13 -21.25
N ASP A 979 -21.04 -16.97 -21.27
CA ASP A 979 -21.61 -15.74 -21.83
C ASP A 979 -21.75 -15.83 -23.36
N MET A 980 -20.72 -16.35 -24.04
CA MET A 980 -20.80 -16.64 -25.49
C MET A 980 -21.91 -17.65 -25.82
N LEU A 981 -22.09 -18.69 -25.00
CA LEU A 981 -23.19 -19.65 -25.17
C LEU A 981 -24.56 -19.00 -24.96
N LYS A 982 -24.71 -18.07 -24.01
CA LYS A 982 -25.97 -17.34 -23.80
C LYS A 982 -26.31 -16.48 -25.02
N GLU A 983 -25.33 -15.82 -25.61
CA GLU A 983 -25.50 -15.01 -26.82
C GLU A 983 -25.91 -15.86 -28.02
N GLU A 984 -25.23 -16.99 -28.25
CA GLU A 984 -25.58 -17.90 -29.34
C GLU A 984 -26.94 -18.59 -29.10
N SER A 985 -27.28 -18.89 -27.84
CA SER A 985 -28.58 -19.46 -27.45
C SER A 985 -29.75 -18.54 -27.84
N LYS A 986 -29.59 -17.21 -27.69
CA LYS A 986 -30.61 -16.22 -28.12
C LYS A 986 -30.88 -16.25 -29.62
N LYS A 987 -29.92 -16.70 -30.44
CA LYS A 987 -30.04 -16.74 -31.92
C LYS A 987 -30.72 -18.02 -32.43
N LEU A 988 -30.92 -19.03 -31.56
CA LEU A 988 -31.56 -20.29 -31.95
C LEU A 988 -33.07 -20.08 -32.15
N LYS A 989 -33.53 -20.21 -33.40
CA LYS A 989 -34.95 -20.20 -33.77
C LYS A 989 -35.39 -21.62 -34.14
N GLY A 990 -36.47 -22.13 -33.54
CA GLY A 990 -37.04 -23.45 -33.85
C GLY A 990 -36.38 -24.65 -33.14
N TYR A 991 -35.48 -24.41 -32.18
CA TYR A 991 -34.84 -25.44 -31.35
C TYR A 991 -35.04 -25.11 -29.86
N ASP A 992 -34.97 -26.12 -28.99
CA ASP A 992 -35.00 -25.98 -27.53
C ASP A 992 -33.94 -24.97 -27.02
N ARG A 993 -34.22 -24.21 -25.96
CA ARG A 993 -33.24 -23.24 -25.41
C ARG A 993 -32.11 -23.96 -24.68
N LEU A 994 -30.94 -23.32 -24.56
CA LEU A 994 -29.86 -23.85 -23.72
C LEU A 994 -30.01 -23.41 -22.27
N TRP A 995 -29.87 -24.34 -21.33
CA TRP A 995 -29.71 -24.05 -19.91
C TRP A 995 -28.23 -24.17 -19.50
N ILE A 996 -27.59 -23.03 -19.31
CA ILE A 996 -26.12 -22.96 -19.16
C ILE A 996 -25.76 -22.88 -17.69
N VAL A 997 -24.93 -23.82 -17.21
CA VAL A 997 -24.59 -23.95 -15.79
C VAL A 997 -23.06 -24.00 -15.60
N PRO A 998 -22.43 -23.01 -14.97
CA PRO A 998 -20.99 -23.01 -14.71
C PRO A 998 -20.64 -23.85 -13.47
N ILE A 999 -19.46 -24.48 -13.46
CA ILE A 999 -18.91 -25.12 -12.26
C ILE A 999 -17.38 -25.02 -12.18
N TYR A 1000 -16.88 -24.34 -11.14
CA TYR A 1000 -15.45 -24.15 -10.86
C TYR A 1000 -15.21 -23.94 -9.35
N GLY A 1001 -13.97 -24.14 -8.89
CA GLY A 1001 -13.65 -24.28 -7.46
C GLY A 1001 -14.01 -23.07 -6.56
N ALA A 1002 -13.97 -21.84 -7.09
CA ALA A 1002 -14.32 -20.63 -6.34
C ALA A 1002 -15.83 -20.31 -6.35
N LEU A 1003 -16.64 -21.04 -7.12
CA LEU A 1003 -18.08 -20.81 -7.20
C LEU A 1003 -18.74 -21.16 -5.83
N PRO A 1004 -19.69 -20.36 -5.31
CA PRO A 1004 -20.38 -20.67 -4.06
C PRO A 1004 -21.04 -22.05 -4.08
N PHE A 1005 -21.06 -22.77 -2.94
CA PHE A 1005 -21.57 -24.14 -2.88
C PHE A 1005 -23.02 -24.28 -3.37
N LYS A 1006 -23.89 -23.34 -3.00
CA LYS A 1006 -25.30 -23.31 -3.46
C LYS A 1006 -25.42 -23.25 -4.99
N GLU A 1007 -24.49 -22.55 -5.65
CA GLU A 1007 -24.43 -22.45 -7.11
C GLU A 1007 -23.82 -23.71 -7.74
N GLN A 1008 -22.81 -24.30 -7.11
CA GLN A 1008 -22.21 -25.56 -7.57
C GLN A 1008 -23.23 -26.71 -7.59
N ILE A 1009 -24.19 -26.72 -6.65
CA ILE A 1009 -25.24 -27.75 -6.59
C ILE A 1009 -26.20 -27.68 -7.79
N LYS A 1010 -26.39 -26.51 -8.42
CA LYS A 1010 -27.31 -26.38 -9.57
C LYS A 1010 -26.97 -27.28 -10.75
N VAL A 1011 -25.72 -27.73 -10.86
CA VAL A 1011 -25.30 -28.68 -11.91
C VAL A 1011 -26.08 -30.00 -11.86
N PHE A 1012 -26.56 -30.36 -10.67
CA PHE A 1012 -27.26 -31.60 -10.40
C PHE A 1012 -28.76 -31.56 -10.72
N ASP A 1013 -29.31 -30.36 -10.86
CA ASP A 1013 -30.72 -30.16 -11.14
C ASP A 1013 -31.08 -30.66 -12.57
N SER A 1014 -32.32 -31.11 -12.73
CA SER A 1014 -32.85 -31.52 -14.02
C SER A 1014 -33.18 -30.29 -14.87
N SER A 1015 -32.89 -30.36 -16.18
CA SER A 1015 -33.19 -29.25 -17.08
C SER A 1015 -34.70 -29.00 -17.20
N PRO A 1016 -35.14 -27.73 -17.27
CA PRO A 1016 -36.52 -27.40 -17.61
C PRO A 1016 -36.96 -28.05 -18.93
N SER A 1017 -38.25 -28.39 -19.05
CA SER A 1017 -38.82 -28.98 -20.26
C SER A 1017 -38.57 -28.07 -21.48
N GLY A 1018 -38.17 -28.66 -22.62
CA GLY A 1018 -37.82 -27.91 -23.83
C GLY A 1018 -36.48 -27.17 -23.76
N THR A 1019 -35.57 -27.60 -22.88
CA THR A 1019 -34.19 -27.08 -22.83
C THR A 1019 -33.14 -28.19 -22.76
N ARG A 1020 -31.94 -27.93 -23.31
CA ARG A 1020 -30.75 -28.80 -23.15
C ARG A 1020 -29.79 -28.17 -22.15
N LYS A 1021 -29.33 -28.93 -21.15
CA LYS A 1021 -28.33 -28.42 -20.20
C LYS A 1021 -26.94 -28.42 -20.83
N VAL A 1022 -26.23 -27.31 -20.66
CA VAL A 1022 -24.81 -27.16 -21.02
C VAL A 1022 -24.05 -26.79 -19.77
N THR A 1023 -23.37 -27.77 -19.20
CA THR A 1023 -22.48 -27.55 -18.07
C THR A 1023 -21.09 -27.16 -18.56
N VAL A 1024 -20.58 -26.02 -18.11
CA VAL A 1024 -19.22 -25.57 -18.42
C VAL A 1024 -18.38 -25.68 -17.15
N ALA A 1025 -17.39 -26.55 -17.18
CA ALA A 1025 -16.68 -27.02 -16.00
C ALA A 1025 -15.16 -26.88 -16.12
N THR A 1026 -14.50 -26.70 -14.98
CA THR A 1026 -13.07 -27.01 -14.82
C THR A 1026 -12.87 -28.50 -14.53
N ASN A 1027 -11.65 -28.91 -14.14
CA ASN A 1027 -11.37 -30.27 -13.67
C ASN A 1027 -12.20 -30.69 -12.43
N ILE A 1028 -13.00 -29.80 -11.83
CA ILE A 1028 -13.97 -30.16 -10.78
C ILE A 1028 -15.03 -31.20 -11.22
N ALA A 1029 -15.35 -31.28 -12.52
CA ALA A 1029 -16.27 -32.30 -13.04
C ALA A 1029 -15.55 -33.55 -13.58
N GLU A 1030 -14.21 -33.57 -13.55
CA GLU A 1030 -13.38 -34.63 -14.14
C GLU A 1030 -13.46 -35.94 -13.36
N ALA A 1031 -13.50 -35.86 -12.03
CA ALA A 1031 -13.53 -36.96 -11.07
C ALA A 1031 -14.54 -36.68 -9.93
N SER A 1032 -14.94 -37.71 -9.21
CA SER A 1032 -15.81 -37.66 -8.00
C SER A 1032 -17.23 -37.07 -8.11
N ILE A 1033 -17.60 -36.37 -9.19
CA ILE A 1033 -18.94 -35.76 -9.39
C ILE A 1033 -19.69 -36.42 -10.54
N THR A 1034 -20.95 -36.79 -10.32
CA THR A 1034 -21.84 -37.34 -11.36
C THR A 1034 -22.93 -36.35 -11.72
N ILE A 1035 -22.76 -35.70 -12.88
CA ILE A 1035 -23.77 -34.80 -13.43
C ILE A 1035 -24.80 -35.66 -14.18
N PRO A 1036 -26.07 -35.68 -13.75
CA PRO A 1036 -27.09 -36.46 -14.43
C PRO A 1036 -27.37 -35.86 -15.82
N GLY A 1037 -27.69 -36.74 -16.78
CA GLY A 1037 -28.12 -36.35 -18.12
C GLY A 1037 -27.01 -36.17 -19.16
N VAL A 1038 -25.73 -36.12 -18.76
CA VAL A 1038 -24.60 -35.89 -19.68
C VAL A 1038 -24.44 -37.02 -20.69
N VAL A 1039 -24.44 -36.67 -21.98
CA VAL A 1039 -24.28 -37.58 -23.13
C VAL A 1039 -23.20 -37.08 -24.09
N TYR A 1040 -22.92 -35.78 -24.07
CA TYR A 1040 -21.92 -35.16 -24.93
C TYR A 1040 -20.84 -34.51 -24.06
N VAL A 1041 -19.58 -34.80 -24.35
CA VAL A 1041 -18.43 -34.17 -23.70
C VAL A 1041 -17.64 -33.37 -24.73
N ILE A 1042 -17.24 -32.16 -24.38
CA ILE A 1042 -16.30 -31.34 -25.15
C ILE A 1042 -15.06 -31.14 -24.28
N ASP A 1043 -13.89 -31.55 -24.76
CA ASP A 1043 -12.64 -31.50 -23.99
C ASP A 1043 -11.59 -30.64 -24.70
N CYS A 1044 -11.18 -29.54 -24.06
CA CYS A 1044 -10.12 -28.68 -24.58
C CYS A 1044 -8.73 -29.32 -24.54
N GLY A 1045 -8.52 -30.38 -23.73
CA GLY A 1045 -7.22 -31.05 -23.61
C GLY A 1045 -6.25 -30.38 -22.63
N PHE A 1046 -6.68 -29.34 -21.92
CA PHE A 1046 -5.85 -28.60 -20.97
C PHE A 1046 -6.43 -28.62 -19.56
N VAL A 1047 -5.57 -28.36 -18.58
CA VAL A 1047 -5.90 -28.17 -17.17
C VAL A 1047 -4.97 -27.13 -16.56
N LYS A 1048 -5.48 -26.35 -15.61
CA LYS A 1048 -4.66 -25.40 -14.87
C LYS A 1048 -4.17 -26.06 -13.58
N MET A 1049 -2.86 -26.25 -13.44
CA MET A 1049 -2.25 -26.95 -12.31
C MET A 1049 -1.15 -26.12 -11.64
N ARG A 1050 -0.98 -26.31 -10.33
CA ARG A 1050 0.14 -25.72 -9.58
C ARG A 1050 1.42 -26.48 -9.90
N ALA A 1051 2.48 -25.72 -10.15
CA ALA A 1051 3.81 -26.23 -10.45
C ALA A 1051 4.88 -25.35 -9.80
N LEU A 1052 5.83 -26.00 -9.12
CA LEU A 1052 7.02 -25.40 -8.54
C LEU A 1052 8.12 -25.37 -9.60
N HIS A 1053 8.70 -24.21 -9.83
CA HIS A 1053 9.91 -24.11 -10.65
C HIS A 1053 11.11 -24.57 -9.82
N PRO A 1054 11.84 -25.63 -10.22
CA PRO A 1054 12.87 -26.25 -9.39
C PRO A 1054 14.03 -25.30 -9.05
N ASP A 1055 14.45 -24.47 -10.00
CA ASP A 1055 15.60 -23.58 -9.80
C ASP A 1055 15.28 -22.30 -8.99
N THR A 1056 14.06 -21.77 -9.12
CA THR A 1056 13.67 -20.49 -8.49
C THR A 1056 12.88 -20.68 -7.19
N GLY A 1057 12.35 -21.89 -6.96
CA GLY A 1057 11.49 -22.19 -5.81
C GLY A 1057 10.12 -21.50 -5.85
N ILE A 1058 9.75 -20.88 -6.99
CA ILE A 1058 8.48 -20.17 -7.15
C ILE A 1058 7.38 -21.15 -7.56
N GLU A 1059 6.28 -21.14 -6.80
CA GLU A 1059 5.04 -21.81 -7.20
C GLU A 1059 4.25 -20.93 -8.17
N SER A 1060 3.88 -21.50 -9.31
CA SER A 1060 3.05 -20.83 -10.31
C SER A 1060 1.86 -21.71 -10.69
N LEU A 1061 0.78 -21.07 -11.12
CA LEU A 1061 -0.42 -21.75 -11.61
C LEU A 1061 -0.42 -21.71 -13.13
N MET A 1062 0.01 -22.80 -13.77
CA MET A 1062 0.22 -22.87 -15.21
C MET A 1062 -0.85 -23.73 -15.89
N ILE A 1063 -1.21 -23.36 -17.13
CA ILE A 1063 -2.02 -24.20 -18.00
C ILE A 1063 -1.09 -25.23 -18.63
N VAL A 1064 -1.44 -26.51 -18.49
CA VAL A 1064 -0.68 -27.62 -19.03
C VAL A 1064 -1.60 -28.63 -19.72
N PRO A 1065 -1.09 -29.42 -20.68
CA PRO A 1065 -1.85 -30.51 -21.27
C PRO A 1065 -2.26 -31.54 -20.20
N ILE A 1066 -3.43 -32.16 -20.40
CA ILE A 1066 -3.89 -33.25 -19.55
C ILE A 1066 -3.13 -34.56 -19.83
N SER A 1067 -3.31 -35.56 -18.97
CA SER A 1067 -2.82 -36.93 -19.22
C SER A 1067 -3.82 -37.74 -20.06
N GLN A 1068 -3.36 -38.84 -20.66
CA GLN A 1068 -4.25 -39.79 -21.35
C GLN A 1068 -5.33 -40.34 -20.41
N ALA A 1069 -4.95 -40.67 -19.16
CA ALA A 1069 -5.91 -41.09 -18.13
C ALA A 1069 -6.96 -40.02 -17.85
N SER A 1070 -6.57 -38.75 -17.71
CA SER A 1070 -7.49 -37.62 -17.51
C SER A 1070 -8.45 -37.45 -18.70
N ALA A 1071 -7.92 -37.49 -19.93
CA ALA A 1071 -8.73 -37.42 -21.15
C ALA A 1071 -9.76 -38.56 -21.26
N GLN A 1072 -9.37 -39.78 -20.87
CA GLN A 1072 -10.27 -40.93 -20.80
C GLN A 1072 -11.36 -40.74 -19.74
N GLN A 1073 -11.01 -40.24 -18.54
CA GLN A 1073 -11.98 -39.96 -17.48
C GLN A 1073 -12.99 -38.86 -17.87
N ARG A 1074 -12.52 -37.81 -18.55
CA ARG A 1074 -13.39 -36.75 -19.11
C ARG A 1074 -14.35 -37.32 -20.14
N SER A 1075 -13.84 -38.11 -21.09
CA SER A 1075 -14.65 -38.75 -22.13
C SER A 1075 -15.69 -39.71 -21.52
N GLY A 1076 -15.31 -40.45 -20.48
CA GLY A 1076 -16.19 -41.38 -19.75
C GLY A 1076 -17.38 -40.73 -19.04
N ARG A 1077 -17.44 -39.39 -18.92
CA ARG A 1077 -18.61 -38.69 -18.35
C ARG A 1077 -19.85 -38.78 -19.25
N ALA A 1078 -19.67 -38.97 -20.56
CA ALA A 1078 -20.75 -39.13 -21.54
C ALA A 1078 -21.41 -40.53 -21.52
N GLY A 1079 -20.70 -41.56 -21.06
CA GLY A 1079 -21.10 -42.97 -21.20
C GLY A 1079 -21.81 -43.59 -19.99
N ARG A 1080 -22.35 -42.79 -19.08
CA ARG A 1080 -22.82 -43.29 -17.76
C ARG A 1080 -24.22 -43.86 -17.74
N ILE A 1081 -25.12 -43.31 -18.56
CA ILE A 1081 -26.54 -43.68 -18.57
C ILE A 1081 -26.89 -44.39 -19.88
N ARG A 1082 -26.36 -43.90 -21.00
CA ARG A 1082 -26.58 -44.41 -22.35
C ARG A 1082 -25.34 -44.11 -23.21
N PRO A 1083 -25.24 -44.66 -24.45
CA PRO A 1083 -24.12 -44.34 -25.34
C PRO A 1083 -23.96 -42.83 -25.53
N GLY A 1084 -22.71 -42.37 -25.61
CA GLY A 1084 -22.38 -40.95 -25.63
C GLY A 1084 -21.28 -40.61 -26.64
N LYS A 1085 -20.96 -39.32 -26.78
CA LYS A 1085 -19.93 -38.82 -27.68
C LYS A 1085 -18.98 -37.87 -26.96
N ALA A 1086 -17.69 -37.96 -27.25
CA ALA A 1086 -16.67 -37.07 -26.72
C ALA A 1086 -15.94 -36.36 -27.88
N PHE A 1087 -15.93 -35.04 -27.85
CA PHE A 1087 -15.30 -34.17 -28.86
C PHE A 1087 -14.04 -33.54 -28.26
N ARG A 1088 -12.88 -34.07 -28.64
CA ARG A 1088 -11.57 -33.55 -28.25
C ARG A 1088 -11.15 -32.46 -29.19
N LEU A 1089 -10.91 -31.26 -28.66
CA LEU A 1089 -10.56 -30.08 -29.43
C LEU A 1089 -9.06 -30.04 -29.82
N TYR A 1090 -8.47 -31.21 -30.04
CA TYR A 1090 -7.08 -31.40 -30.41
C TYR A 1090 -6.95 -32.66 -31.30
N PRO A 1091 -5.91 -32.74 -32.16
CA PRO A 1091 -5.68 -33.92 -33.00
C PRO A 1091 -5.32 -35.18 -32.22
N GLU A 1092 -5.62 -36.33 -32.83
CA GLU A 1092 -5.25 -37.65 -32.29
C GLU A 1092 -3.73 -37.77 -32.10
N SER A 1093 -2.94 -37.22 -33.01
CA SER A 1093 -1.48 -37.16 -32.88
C SER A 1093 -0.99 -36.40 -31.64
N GLU A 1094 -1.80 -35.46 -31.10
CA GLU A 1094 -1.47 -34.77 -29.85
C GLU A 1094 -1.88 -35.59 -28.63
N PHE A 1095 -2.95 -36.38 -28.72
CA PHE A 1095 -3.35 -37.32 -27.67
C PHE A 1095 -2.25 -38.35 -27.39
N ASP A 1096 -1.64 -38.90 -28.43
CA ASP A 1096 -0.58 -39.91 -28.31
C ASP A 1096 0.70 -39.35 -27.63
N LYS A 1097 0.91 -38.03 -27.69
CA LYS A 1097 2.04 -37.35 -27.03
C LYS A 1097 1.78 -37.04 -25.56
N LEU A 1098 0.53 -37.12 -25.09
CA LEU A 1098 0.20 -36.87 -23.69
C LEU A 1098 0.82 -37.94 -22.79
N ARG A 1099 1.18 -37.54 -21.57
CA ARG A 1099 1.66 -38.50 -20.56
C ARG A 1099 0.55 -39.49 -20.22
N ALA A 1100 0.89 -40.74 -19.94
CA ALA A 1100 -0.08 -41.76 -19.53
C ALA A 1100 -0.89 -41.34 -18.29
N PHE A 1101 -0.20 -40.80 -17.26
CA PHE A 1101 -0.78 -40.39 -15.99
C PHE A 1101 -0.36 -38.96 -15.61
N THR A 1102 -1.19 -38.32 -14.80
CA THR A 1102 -0.90 -37.00 -14.22
C THR A 1102 0.18 -37.17 -13.15
N VAL A 1103 1.18 -36.28 -13.16
CA VAL A 1103 2.25 -36.31 -12.14
C VAL A 1103 1.64 -36.04 -10.76
N PRO A 1104 1.97 -36.82 -9.71
CA PRO A 1104 1.50 -36.60 -8.34
C PRO A 1104 1.76 -35.18 -7.85
N GLU A 1105 0.86 -34.63 -7.03
CA GLU A 1105 0.98 -33.25 -6.54
C GLU A 1105 2.24 -33.06 -5.68
N ILE A 1106 2.62 -34.08 -4.89
CA ILE A 1106 3.83 -34.07 -4.05
C ILE A 1106 5.12 -33.81 -4.83
N GLN A 1107 5.17 -34.11 -6.14
CA GLN A 1107 6.35 -33.86 -6.98
C GLN A 1107 6.32 -32.48 -7.66
N ARG A 1108 5.25 -31.70 -7.48
CA ARG A 1108 5.01 -30.45 -8.22
C ARG A 1108 4.77 -29.23 -7.33
N ILE A 1109 4.67 -29.38 -6.02
CA ILE A 1109 4.39 -28.29 -5.10
C ILE A 1109 5.49 -28.16 -4.03
N HIS A 1110 5.52 -27.02 -3.36
CA HIS A 1110 6.39 -26.79 -2.23
C HIS A 1110 5.98 -27.65 -1.03
N LEU A 1111 6.91 -28.48 -0.54
CA LEU A 1111 6.61 -29.48 0.47
C LEU A 1111 6.64 -28.96 1.91
N ALA A 1112 7.07 -27.73 2.19
CA ALA A 1112 7.20 -27.28 3.58
C ALA A 1112 5.94 -27.43 4.44
N PRO A 1113 4.71 -27.13 3.96
CA PRO A 1113 3.50 -27.37 4.74
C PRO A 1113 3.32 -28.84 5.12
N ALA A 1114 3.53 -29.74 4.15
CA ALA A 1114 3.48 -31.19 4.34
C ALA A 1114 4.56 -31.68 5.32
N LEU A 1115 5.79 -31.19 5.18
CA LEU A 1115 6.91 -31.55 6.05
C LEU A 1115 6.69 -31.07 7.48
N LEU A 1116 6.21 -29.85 7.68
CA LEU A 1116 5.85 -29.34 9.01
C LEU A 1116 4.73 -30.17 9.64
N GLN A 1117 3.73 -30.57 8.85
CA GLN A 1117 2.64 -31.42 9.31
C GLN A 1117 3.14 -32.81 9.75
N LEU A 1118 4.03 -33.43 8.97
CA LEU A 1118 4.68 -34.70 9.32
C LEU A 1118 5.54 -34.57 10.58
N LYS A 1119 6.30 -33.47 10.72
CA LYS A 1119 7.10 -33.19 11.91
C LYS A 1119 6.24 -33.01 13.16
N ALA A 1120 5.12 -32.30 13.05
CA ALA A 1120 4.14 -32.15 14.14
C ALA A 1120 3.52 -33.49 14.56
N LEU A 1121 3.37 -34.44 13.63
CA LEU A 1121 2.97 -35.82 13.90
C LEU A 1121 4.08 -36.69 14.52
N GLY A 1122 5.24 -36.12 14.84
CA GLY A 1122 6.38 -36.84 15.42
C GLY A 1122 7.25 -37.60 14.40
N ILE A 1123 7.04 -37.38 13.10
CA ILE A 1123 7.85 -38.01 12.05
C ILE A 1123 9.14 -37.19 11.88
N ASN A 1124 10.14 -37.54 12.69
CA ASN A 1124 11.42 -36.85 12.70
C ASN A 1124 12.22 -37.06 11.40
N ASN A 1125 12.27 -38.29 10.88
CA ASN A 1125 12.95 -38.57 9.62
C ASN A 1125 11.94 -38.64 8.47
N VAL A 1126 11.69 -37.49 7.85
CA VAL A 1126 10.82 -37.35 6.70
C VAL A 1126 11.38 -38.06 5.46
N LEU A 1127 12.70 -38.17 5.31
CA LEU A 1127 13.31 -38.88 4.18
C LEU A 1127 13.06 -40.40 4.23
N ARG A 1128 12.91 -40.97 5.44
CA ARG A 1128 12.52 -42.37 5.64
C ARG A 1128 11.01 -42.55 5.79
N PHE A 1129 10.21 -41.51 5.54
CA PHE A 1129 8.77 -41.67 5.49
C PHE A 1129 8.37 -42.41 4.21
N HIS A 1130 7.39 -43.31 4.32
CA HIS A 1130 6.92 -44.09 3.19
C HIS A 1130 6.01 -43.23 2.31
N TYR A 1131 6.56 -42.65 1.26
CA TYR A 1131 5.80 -42.01 0.19
C TYR A 1131 5.53 -43.03 -0.91
N LEU A 1132 4.34 -42.97 -1.52
CA LEU A 1132 3.98 -43.83 -2.66
C LEU A 1132 4.84 -43.53 -3.90
N SER A 1133 5.21 -42.25 -4.10
CA SER A 1133 5.89 -41.74 -5.31
C SER A 1133 7.42 -41.91 -5.38
N VAL A 1134 8.04 -42.80 -4.59
CA VAL A 1134 9.52 -42.87 -4.54
C VAL A 1134 10.05 -44.02 -5.41
N LYS A 1135 10.65 -43.63 -6.54
CA LYS A 1135 11.89 -44.23 -7.04
C LYS A 1135 13.01 -43.22 -6.84
#